data_AF-A0A1G7ZTW7-F1
#
_entry.id   AF-A0A1G7ZTW7-F1
#
_cell.length_a   1.000
_cell.length_b   1.000
_cell.length_c   1.000
_cell.angle_alpha   90.00
_cell.angle_beta   90.00
_cell.angle_gamma   90.00
#
_symmetry.space_group_name_H-M   'P 1'
#
loop_
_entity.id
_entity.type
_entity.pdbx_description
1 polymer ?
#
loop_
_entity_poly.entity_id
_entity_poly.type
_entity_poly.pdbx_seq_one_letter_code
_entity_poly.pdbx_strand_id
1 'polypeptide(L)'
;MAATPNHGGQSGYINMPSAVVETDGTFSVGYSYDSPYGQLWATANILPFLQVTGRYVSITGIPGFTNVPGEYGSGYGRYKDKVVDGKLRLWTETEWMPSVAVGMTDLFGTELFKGQYVVATKTFGASKNIEASLGYAHKRPDGVFAGARWTPTALPRWSVVAEYDTTNYLRDFRASETSAGKRRKGASVGLEYRWGWLALQAARSRDQFSVNAFISIPFGEREFIPKVYEPPYFVDDKNPPPLPSKEAWHRDPVYGADLVNALVKQDYKNIRVEQEGNVLSLSLTNSRISNMGRAVGRAARTAVAFTPKGVTTLRITYTKLDQPIATYEFFDLPKLNDYLAGKIDRKAFLDVVLLRYPEKSDVIRDDQQGWLQEFLDKPAPVAAAAPAPALAPAPAPVLAAAPATAVAPAAPSPAIPAPSSTKAANVIKDDGKLAVGVGVDGDVVQIKSLDREANRFKIAPKVGFFFNDPSGAFRYSISAVANYDRRLGDGLYLNSAASLQLLETVSGVKQPSNSNLPHVRTDVAEYLRGGRFSLSRVLLNKYNNPAERVYTRMSAGLYEDMFRGVGGQVLYLPKDSRWAADVAVDALQQRGYKGLLDSRDYKTVTAIGSLHYRLPHDITVTARAGRFLAKDTGVRMEFKRRFQSGIEVGAWYTHTNGNDITSPGTPSKPYQDRGIFLSVPLNSMLPMDTQSTAGFAIAPWTRDVGQMVASPGDLYDMFERPRADMHSYDGLGNFAERPDEQHLPAVNPPDRPFVSPWPAMRARLEQSASATPSVPEWLKATAVVGGVVVASALADKPVDRFVKKHEDSKVYRNWDKLGKAMPYAVVGGAAAAFALGDERMQNTGLISLQSVAAATGLAVAGKYAFGRARPEEDLGTWSRVGSSNSRSNSSFPSAHAAIGFAAVTPFAKEYDAPWLYSVAAVGSAGRVFGRKHWVSDTVAGGILGYAMGSWLWHAQRDQSKSGLSINPGPKEISVTWQGKY
;
A
#
# COMPACT_ATOMS: atom_id res chain seq x y z
N MET A 1 13.28 -19.55 -9.91
CA MET A 1 14.20 -18.94 -8.93
C MET A 1 13.65 -17.56 -8.57
N ALA A 2 13.56 -17.23 -7.29
CA ALA A 2 13.17 -15.89 -6.84
C ALA A 2 14.37 -14.92 -7.01
N ALA A 3 14.10 -13.65 -7.32
CA ALA A 3 15.14 -12.69 -7.66
C ALA A 3 15.80 -12.07 -6.42
N THR A 4 17.04 -12.46 -6.10
CA THR A 4 17.76 -11.94 -4.92
C THR A 4 18.15 -10.46 -5.08
N PRO A 5 17.89 -9.59 -4.08
CA PRO A 5 18.43 -8.24 -4.00
C PRO A 5 19.96 -8.21 -3.87
N ASN A 6 20.59 -7.31 -4.62
CA ASN A 6 22.00 -6.93 -4.47
C ASN A 6 22.20 -6.02 -3.24
N HIS A 7 23.42 -5.57 -2.98
CA HIS A 7 23.73 -4.70 -1.83
C HIS A 7 22.99 -3.36 -1.84
N GLY A 8 22.58 -2.87 -3.02
CA GLY A 8 21.75 -1.68 -3.17
C GLY A 8 20.25 -1.96 -3.03
N GLY A 9 19.84 -3.21 -2.82
CA GLY A 9 18.44 -3.63 -2.71
C GLY A 9 17.73 -3.90 -4.04
N GLN A 10 18.30 -3.54 -5.17
CA GLN A 10 17.74 -3.91 -6.48
C GLN A 10 18.01 -5.38 -6.78
N SER A 11 17.13 -6.09 -7.48
CA SER A 11 17.40 -7.48 -7.87
C SER A 11 18.70 -7.58 -8.69
N GLY A 12 19.56 -8.53 -8.38
CA GLY A 12 20.87 -8.62 -9.01
C GLY A 12 21.73 -9.68 -8.36
N TYR A 13 23.04 -9.46 -8.37
CA TYR A 13 24.04 -10.37 -7.84
C TYR A 13 24.57 -9.82 -6.51
N ILE A 14 25.78 -9.26 -6.48
CA ILE A 14 26.40 -8.70 -5.28
C ILE A 14 26.27 -7.18 -5.31
N ASN A 15 26.87 -6.52 -6.29
CA ASN A 15 26.69 -5.08 -6.57
C ASN A 15 26.00 -4.83 -7.91
N MET A 16 26.16 -5.75 -8.87
CA MET A 16 25.63 -5.57 -10.22
C MET A 16 24.15 -5.97 -10.31
N PRO A 17 23.33 -5.22 -11.06
CA PRO A 17 21.91 -5.54 -11.25
C PRO A 17 21.73 -6.69 -12.26
N SER A 18 20.60 -7.39 -12.16
CA SER A 18 20.11 -8.29 -13.22
C SER A 18 18.80 -7.74 -13.81
N ALA A 19 18.37 -8.30 -14.94
CA ALA A 19 17.12 -7.94 -15.61
C ALA A 19 15.88 -8.54 -14.94
N VAL A 20 16.08 -9.40 -13.93
CA VAL A 20 15.00 -10.03 -13.18
C VAL A 20 14.41 -9.00 -12.22
N VAL A 21 13.10 -9.08 -12.02
CA VAL A 21 12.35 -8.44 -10.95
C VAL A 21 11.60 -9.55 -10.20
N GLU A 22 11.46 -9.40 -8.90
CA GLU A 22 10.66 -10.33 -8.10
C GLU A 22 9.19 -10.30 -8.55
N THR A 23 8.42 -11.28 -8.07
CA THR A 23 6.98 -11.34 -8.31
C THR A 23 6.26 -10.08 -7.81
N ASP A 24 5.14 -9.77 -8.46
CA ASP A 24 4.30 -8.64 -8.08
C ASP A 24 3.90 -8.71 -6.60
N GLY A 25 3.94 -7.58 -5.90
CA GLY A 25 3.66 -7.51 -4.47
C GLY A 25 4.76 -8.08 -3.56
N THR A 26 5.94 -8.40 -4.07
CA THR A 26 7.07 -8.73 -3.18
C THR A 26 7.69 -7.46 -2.61
N PHE A 27 7.77 -7.40 -1.28
CA PHE A 27 8.48 -6.36 -0.54
C PHE A 27 9.69 -6.96 0.18
N SER A 28 10.84 -6.32 0.03
CA SER A 28 12.07 -6.76 0.66
C SER A 28 12.69 -5.63 1.47
N VAL A 29 13.20 -5.93 2.65
CA VAL A 29 13.96 -4.99 3.49
C VAL A 29 15.24 -5.66 3.94
N GLY A 30 16.35 -4.93 3.88
CA GLY A 30 17.65 -5.50 4.23
C GLY A 30 18.67 -4.47 4.65
N TYR A 31 19.72 -4.98 5.26
CA TYR A 31 20.93 -4.23 5.56
C TYR A 31 22.10 -4.88 4.84
N SER A 32 22.86 -4.07 4.11
CA SER A 32 24.10 -4.48 3.49
C SER A 32 25.27 -3.67 4.03
N TYR A 33 26.43 -4.29 4.06
CA TYR A 33 27.69 -3.62 4.34
C TYR A 33 28.72 -4.03 3.31
N ASP A 34 29.19 -3.05 2.55
CA ASP A 34 30.26 -3.18 1.57
C ASP A 34 31.15 -1.94 1.66
N SER A 35 32.28 -2.09 2.35
CA SER A 35 33.15 -0.99 2.78
C SER A 35 33.41 0.05 1.68
N PRO A 36 33.26 1.37 1.95
CA PRO A 36 32.90 2.01 3.23
C PRO A 36 31.39 2.14 3.47
N TYR A 37 30.55 1.59 2.59
CA TYR A 37 29.12 1.82 2.55
C TYR A 37 28.34 0.82 3.42
N GLY A 38 27.64 1.33 4.43
CA GLY A 38 26.56 0.60 5.11
C GLY A 38 25.22 1.08 4.57
N GLN A 39 24.36 0.18 4.11
CA GLN A 39 23.11 0.54 3.46
C GLN A 39 21.93 -0.15 4.13
N LEU A 40 20.97 0.63 4.61
CA LEU A 40 19.64 0.13 4.94
C LEU A 40 18.75 0.39 3.73
N TRP A 41 18.19 -0.66 3.14
CA TRP A 41 17.41 -0.56 1.91
C TRP A 41 16.06 -1.26 2.05
N ALA A 42 15.07 -0.77 1.32
CA ALA A 42 13.75 -1.34 1.18
C ALA A 42 13.33 -1.30 -0.30
N THR A 43 12.88 -2.42 -0.81
CA THR A 43 12.51 -2.63 -2.21
C THR A 43 11.07 -3.10 -2.30
N ALA A 44 10.29 -2.44 -3.14
CA ALA A 44 8.91 -2.83 -3.44
C ALA A 44 8.76 -3.11 -4.93
N ASN A 45 8.24 -4.28 -5.27
CA ASN A 45 7.82 -4.61 -6.63
C ASN A 45 6.33 -4.26 -6.74
N ILE A 46 6.08 -2.97 -6.97
CA ILE A 46 4.73 -2.40 -6.98
C ILE A 46 3.97 -2.83 -8.24
N LEU A 47 4.68 -3.18 -9.32
CA LEU A 47 4.13 -3.74 -10.55
C LEU A 47 5.10 -4.83 -11.04
N PRO A 48 4.65 -5.83 -11.83
CA PRO A 48 5.50 -6.94 -12.28
C PRO A 48 6.61 -6.54 -13.25
N PHE A 49 6.68 -5.27 -13.64
CA PHE A 49 7.75 -4.71 -14.45
C PHE A 49 8.45 -3.52 -13.78
N LEU A 50 8.02 -3.06 -12.60
CA LEU A 50 8.57 -1.90 -11.93
C LEU A 50 9.00 -2.26 -10.50
N GLN A 51 10.29 -2.14 -10.27
CA GLN A 51 10.90 -2.25 -8.96
C GLN A 51 11.36 -0.86 -8.51
N VAL A 52 10.95 -0.46 -7.32
CA VAL A 52 11.38 0.78 -6.67
C VAL A 52 12.13 0.42 -5.40
N THR A 53 13.31 1.00 -5.23
CA THR A 53 14.17 0.75 -4.07
C THR A 53 14.51 2.08 -3.40
N GLY A 54 14.19 2.21 -2.12
CA GLY A 54 14.67 3.31 -1.28
C GLY A 54 15.79 2.82 -0.38
N ARG A 55 16.89 3.57 -0.27
CA ARG A 55 18.00 3.21 0.62
C ARG A 55 18.65 4.41 1.28
N TYR A 56 19.08 4.20 2.52
CA TYR A 56 19.92 5.10 3.29
C TYR A 56 21.36 4.60 3.23
N VAL A 57 22.25 5.36 2.60
CA VAL A 57 23.66 5.00 2.45
C VAL A 57 24.49 5.76 3.48
N SER A 58 25.06 5.06 4.45
CA SER A 58 26.02 5.61 5.41
C SER A 58 27.45 5.40 4.91
N ILE A 59 28.26 6.45 4.93
CA ILE A 59 29.67 6.41 4.50
C ILE A 59 30.57 6.39 5.74
N THR A 60 31.30 5.29 5.93
CA THR A 60 32.23 5.15 7.06
C THR A 60 33.46 6.04 6.87
N GLY A 61 33.82 6.79 7.92
CA GLY A 61 34.97 7.69 7.94
C GLY A 61 34.64 9.15 7.59
N ILE A 62 33.45 9.43 7.04
CA ILE A 62 33.03 10.78 6.66
C ILE A 62 32.03 11.32 7.67
N PRO A 63 32.28 12.47 8.33
CA PRO A 63 31.30 13.09 9.21
C PRO A 63 30.16 13.73 8.39
N GLY A 64 28.93 13.65 8.91
CA GLY A 64 27.74 14.20 8.24
C GLY A 64 27.63 15.72 8.28
N PHE A 65 28.13 16.32 9.36
CA PHE A 65 28.27 17.76 9.56
C PHE A 65 29.66 18.04 10.17
N THR A 66 29.78 19.04 11.04
CA THR A 66 30.92 19.25 11.93
C THR A 66 31.04 18.12 12.96
N ASN A 67 32.24 17.88 13.48
CA ASN A 67 32.46 17.06 14.69
C ASN A 67 32.80 17.93 15.90
N VAL A 68 32.80 19.26 15.74
CA VAL A 68 33.13 20.21 16.81
C VAL A 68 31.98 20.21 17.83
N PRO A 69 32.23 19.92 19.12
CA PRO A 69 31.19 19.92 20.14
C PRO A 69 30.48 21.28 20.23
N GLY A 70 29.14 21.28 20.23
CA GLY A 70 28.32 22.48 20.40
C GLY A 70 27.88 23.16 19.09
N GLU A 71 28.45 22.80 17.95
CA GLU A 71 28.05 23.32 16.64
C GLU A 71 26.88 22.54 16.00
N TYR A 72 26.20 23.15 15.03
CA TYR A 72 25.07 22.53 14.32
C TYR A 72 25.50 21.24 13.63
N GLY A 73 24.90 20.11 14.05
CA GLY A 73 25.10 18.79 13.43
C GLY A 73 26.20 17.93 14.06
N SER A 74 26.84 18.38 15.14
CA SER A 74 27.96 17.68 15.80
C SER A 74 27.65 16.25 16.27
N GLY A 75 26.37 15.94 16.53
CA GLY A 75 25.89 14.62 16.97
C GLY A 75 25.44 13.69 15.85
N TYR A 76 25.47 14.12 14.59
CA TYR A 76 24.89 13.36 13.47
C TYR A 76 25.68 12.06 13.14
N GLY A 77 26.96 12.04 13.51
CA GLY A 77 27.89 10.94 13.25
C GLY A 77 28.29 10.87 11.78
N ARG A 78 28.28 9.66 11.21
CA ARG A 78 28.66 9.43 9.81
C ARG A 78 27.70 10.12 8.84
N TYR A 79 28.24 10.58 7.71
CA TYR A 79 27.48 11.09 6.57
C TYR A 79 26.52 10.03 6.07
N LYS A 80 25.28 10.43 5.81
CA LYS A 80 24.22 9.56 5.32
C LYS A 80 23.48 10.26 4.21
N ASP A 81 23.21 9.52 3.16
CA ASP A 81 22.50 10.00 1.99
C ASP A 81 21.26 9.17 1.71
N LYS A 82 20.24 9.80 1.12
CA LYS A 82 18.97 9.16 0.77
C LYS A 82 18.93 8.94 -0.72
N VAL A 83 18.77 7.70 -1.12
CA VAL A 83 18.81 7.28 -2.52
C VAL A 83 17.51 6.58 -2.86
N VAL A 84 16.93 6.93 -4.01
CA VAL A 84 15.79 6.23 -4.60
C VAL A 84 16.18 5.73 -5.97
N ASP A 85 16.12 4.42 -6.15
CA ASP A 85 16.44 3.74 -7.40
C ASP A 85 15.15 3.21 -8.04
N GLY A 86 15.13 3.17 -9.37
CA GLY A 86 14.06 2.58 -10.17
C GLY A 86 14.61 1.58 -11.17
N LYS A 87 13.95 0.43 -11.31
CA LYS A 87 14.23 -0.55 -12.36
C LYS A 87 12.93 -0.89 -13.09
N LEU A 88 13.00 -0.79 -14.41
CA LEU A 88 11.92 -1.10 -15.32
C LEU A 88 12.32 -2.32 -16.17
N ARG A 89 11.67 -3.47 -15.94
CA ARG A 89 11.78 -4.64 -16.82
C ARG A 89 10.99 -4.38 -18.10
N LEU A 90 11.68 -4.32 -19.21
CA LEU A 90 11.10 -4.05 -20.52
C LEU A 90 10.37 -5.29 -21.06
N TRP A 91 10.97 -6.47 -20.94
CA TRP A 91 10.32 -7.72 -21.32
C TRP A 91 10.85 -8.90 -20.50
N THR A 92 10.03 -9.95 -20.45
CA THR A 92 10.35 -11.21 -19.77
C THR A 92 11.18 -12.11 -20.68
N GLU A 93 11.93 -13.00 -20.07
CA GLU A 93 12.62 -14.06 -20.80
C GLU A 93 11.63 -14.93 -21.59
N THR A 94 12.03 -15.33 -22.80
CA THR A 94 11.38 -16.36 -23.62
C THR A 94 12.39 -17.46 -23.93
N GLU A 95 11.96 -18.50 -24.65
CA GLU A 95 12.85 -19.57 -25.09
C GLU A 95 14.11 -19.04 -25.79
N TRP A 96 13.97 -18.04 -26.66
CA TRP A 96 15.07 -17.49 -27.46
C TRP A 96 15.60 -16.16 -26.93
N MET A 97 14.74 -15.25 -26.44
CA MET A 97 15.16 -13.93 -25.97
C MET A 97 15.46 -13.88 -24.47
N PRO A 98 16.51 -13.18 -24.02
CA PRO A 98 16.73 -12.89 -22.61
C PRO A 98 15.69 -11.89 -22.09
N SER A 99 15.47 -11.88 -20.78
CA SER A 99 14.79 -10.77 -20.08
C SER A 99 15.65 -9.52 -20.20
N VAL A 100 15.07 -8.34 -20.42
CA VAL A 100 15.82 -7.08 -20.45
C VAL A 100 15.19 -6.05 -19.52
N ALA A 101 16.03 -5.34 -18.78
CA ALA A 101 15.62 -4.25 -17.93
C ALA A 101 16.52 -3.03 -18.12
N VAL A 102 15.94 -1.86 -17.87
CA VAL A 102 16.67 -0.60 -17.69
C VAL A 102 16.52 -0.17 -16.24
N GLY A 103 17.58 0.38 -15.67
CA GLY A 103 17.54 0.91 -14.32
C GLY A 103 18.23 2.24 -14.21
N MET A 104 17.78 3.01 -13.23
CA MET A 104 18.31 4.29 -12.86
C MET A 104 18.49 4.28 -11.34
N THR A 105 19.68 4.68 -10.89
CA THR A 105 19.96 4.83 -9.46
C THR A 105 19.99 6.31 -9.10
N ASP A 106 19.61 6.62 -7.86
CA ASP A 106 19.62 7.97 -7.29
C ASP A 106 18.84 9.01 -8.13
N LEU A 107 17.55 8.73 -8.30
CA LEU A 107 16.61 9.54 -9.10
C LEU A 107 16.29 10.91 -8.50
N PHE A 108 16.43 11.05 -7.18
CA PHE A 108 16.05 12.24 -6.43
C PHE A 108 17.05 12.49 -5.30
N GLY A 109 17.33 13.77 -5.00
CA GLY A 109 18.15 14.14 -3.85
C GLY A 109 19.49 14.74 -4.26
N THR A 110 20.56 14.26 -3.64
CA THR A 110 21.94 14.74 -3.83
C THR A 110 22.60 14.19 -5.10
N GLU A 111 22.07 13.09 -5.65
CA GLU A 111 22.58 12.42 -6.85
C GLU A 111 24.01 11.88 -6.72
N LEU A 112 24.51 11.63 -5.50
CA LEU A 112 25.86 11.11 -5.25
C LEU A 112 26.09 9.71 -5.83
N PHE A 113 25.04 8.91 -5.95
CA PHE A 113 25.08 7.52 -6.42
C PHE A 113 24.38 7.34 -7.77
N LYS A 114 24.27 8.42 -8.55
CA LYS A 114 23.55 8.45 -9.82
C LYS A 114 24.17 7.53 -10.87
N GLY A 115 23.32 6.70 -11.46
CA GLY A 115 23.71 5.70 -12.44
C GLY A 115 22.56 5.33 -13.36
N GLN A 116 22.91 4.80 -14.52
CA GLN A 116 21.95 4.28 -15.50
C GLN A 116 22.50 2.99 -16.07
N TYR A 117 21.65 1.99 -16.30
CA TYR A 117 22.08 0.74 -16.91
C TYR A 117 21.00 0.12 -17.78
N VAL A 118 21.46 -0.70 -18.72
CA VAL A 118 20.65 -1.71 -19.42
C VAL A 118 21.29 -3.08 -19.16
N VAL A 119 20.45 -4.08 -18.91
CA VAL A 119 20.91 -5.43 -18.60
C VAL A 119 20.01 -6.46 -19.26
N ALA A 120 20.63 -7.51 -19.80
CA ALA A 120 19.97 -8.69 -20.32
C ALA A 120 20.29 -9.90 -19.44
N THR A 121 19.29 -10.70 -19.10
CA THR A 121 19.42 -11.90 -18.26
C THR A 121 18.75 -13.11 -18.89
N LYS A 122 19.43 -14.25 -18.85
CA LYS A 122 18.97 -15.54 -19.38
C LYS A 122 19.13 -16.61 -18.30
N THR A 123 18.18 -17.55 -18.23
CA THR A 123 18.24 -18.72 -17.37
C THR A 123 18.51 -19.98 -18.18
N PHE A 124 19.34 -20.87 -17.62
CA PHE A 124 19.81 -22.11 -18.25
C PHE A 124 19.65 -23.30 -17.31
N GLY A 125 19.76 -24.51 -17.87
CA GLY A 125 19.61 -25.79 -17.17
C GLY A 125 18.16 -26.30 -17.19
N ALA A 126 17.98 -27.62 -17.08
CA ALA A 126 16.66 -28.27 -17.16
C ALA A 126 15.65 -27.75 -16.12
N SER A 127 16.16 -27.26 -14.98
CA SER A 127 15.39 -26.65 -13.89
C SER A 127 15.54 -25.13 -13.80
N LYS A 128 16.10 -24.48 -14.83
CA LYS A 128 16.44 -23.04 -14.84
C LYS A 128 17.22 -22.63 -13.59
N ASN A 129 18.29 -23.36 -13.29
CA ASN A 129 19.07 -23.26 -12.06
C ASN A 129 20.39 -22.48 -12.21
N ILE A 130 20.67 -21.98 -13.42
CA ILE A 130 21.74 -21.02 -13.71
C ILE A 130 21.10 -19.76 -14.26
N GLU A 131 21.42 -18.59 -13.70
CA GLU A 131 21.00 -17.27 -14.18
C GLU A 131 22.26 -16.48 -14.57
N ALA A 132 22.38 -16.04 -15.82
CA ALA A 132 23.50 -15.20 -16.26
C ALA A 132 23.01 -13.89 -16.88
N SER A 133 23.72 -12.81 -16.59
CA SER A 133 23.42 -11.48 -17.11
C SER A 133 24.64 -10.81 -17.72
N LEU A 134 24.38 -10.00 -18.74
CA LEU A 134 25.33 -9.08 -19.35
C LEU A 134 24.66 -7.72 -19.47
N GLY A 135 25.37 -6.66 -19.09
CA GLY A 135 24.84 -5.31 -19.12
C GLY A 135 25.89 -4.25 -19.39
N TYR A 136 25.39 -3.04 -19.65
CA TYR A 136 26.19 -1.84 -19.79
C TYR A 136 25.60 -0.75 -18.91
N ALA A 137 26.48 -0.05 -18.19
CA ALA A 137 26.11 1.02 -17.28
C ALA A 137 26.90 2.30 -17.57
N HIS A 138 26.35 3.43 -17.14
CA HIS A 138 26.98 4.74 -17.22
C HIS A 138 26.94 5.44 -15.86
N LYS A 139 28.03 6.14 -15.54
CA LYS A 139 28.33 6.82 -14.26
C LYS A 139 28.65 5.91 -13.09
N ARG A 140 27.67 5.18 -12.55
CA ARG A 140 27.83 4.30 -11.38
C ARG A 140 26.77 3.20 -11.35
N PRO A 141 27.03 1.98 -11.88
CA PRO A 141 28.30 1.50 -12.45
C PRO A 141 28.68 2.18 -13.79
N ASP A 142 29.93 2.00 -14.26
CA ASP A 142 30.45 2.65 -15.49
C ASP A 142 31.18 1.67 -16.41
N GLY A 143 30.52 1.23 -17.49
CA GLY A 143 31.04 0.28 -18.47
C GLY A 143 30.25 -1.03 -18.55
N VAL A 144 30.85 -2.04 -19.18
CA VAL A 144 30.28 -3.38 -19.29
C VAL A 144 30.41 -4.10 -17.95
N PHE A 145 29.36 -4.81 -17.55
CA PHE A 145 29.35 -5.69 -16.38
C PHE A 145 28.66 -7.02 -16.72
N ALA A 146 28.96 -8.05 -15.94
CA ALA A 146 28.35 -9.36 -16.08
C ALA A 146 28.14 -10.00 -14.71
N GLY A 147 27.24 -10.95 -14.62
CA GLY A 147 27.08 -11.76 -13.41
C GLY A 147 26.42 -13.11 -13.70
N ALA A 148 26.63 -14.05 -12.81
CA ALA A 148 26.07 -15.39 -12.87
C ALA A 148 25.69 -15.86 -11.46
N ARG A 149 24.54 -16.53 -11.35
CA ARG A 149 24.07 -17.23 -10.15
C ARG A 149 23.84 -18.69 -10.52
N TRP A 150 24.32 -19.58 -9.68
CA TRP A 150 24.06 -21.01 -9.79
C TRP A 150 23.47 -21.53 -8.48
N THR A 151 22.28 -22.13 -8.57
CA THR A 151 21.59 -22.80 -7.47
C THR A 151 21.65 -24.30 -7.71
N PRO A 152 22.39 -25.08 -6.91
CA PRO A 152 22.42 -26.53 -7.07
C PRO A 152 21.03 -27.12 -6.78
N THR A 153 20.53 -27.99 -7.67
CA THR A 153 19.21 -28.63 -7.51
C THR A 153 19.11 -29.48 -6.24
N ALA A 154 20.22 -30.10 -5.83
CA ALA A 154 20.32 -30.87 -4.59
C ALA A 154 20.30 -29.99 -3.32
N LEU A 155 20.62 -28.69 -3.44
CA LEU A 155 20.71 -27.74 -2.34
C LEU A 155 19.96 -26.44 -2.70
N PRO A 156 18.62 -26.48 -2.84
CA PRO A 156 17.83 -25.37 -3.39
C PRO A 156 17.82 -24.10 -2.52
N ARG A 157 18.36 -24.18 -1.29
CA ARG A 157 18.53 -23.05 -0.37
C ARG A 157 19.85 -22.32 -0.53
N TRP A 158 20.82 -22.90 -1.25
CA TRP A 158 22.16 -22.35 -1.44
C TRP A 158 22.33 -21.88 -2.88
N SER A 159 22.96 -20.72 -3.08
CA SER A 159 23.38 -20.27 -4.41
C SER A 159 24.79 -19.71 -4.38
N VAL A 160 25.57 -20.03 -5.41
CA VAL A 160 26.88 -19.41 -5.66
C VAL A 160 26.69 -18.30 -6.68
N VAL A 161 27.28 -17.14 -6.39
CA VAL A 161 27.16 -15.95 -7.23
C VAL A 161 28.53 -15.45 -7.60
N ALA A 162 28.71 -15.08 -8.86
CA ALA A 162 29.90 -14.40 -9.35
C ALA A 162 29.49 -13.19 -10.17
N GLU A 163 30.24 -12.10 -10.07
CA GLU A 163 30.02 -10.91 -10.90
C GLU A 163 31.33 -10.26 -11.31
N TYR A 164 31.27 -9.46 -12.37
CA TYR A 164 32.29 -8.48 -12.72
C TYR A 164 31.76 -7.08 -12.41
N ASP A 165 32.24 -6.51 -11.30
CA ASP A 165 31.87 -5.17 -10.84
C ASP A 165 32.64 -4.11 -11.63
N THR A 166 31.90 -3.24 -12.32
CA THR A 166 32.44 -2.18 -13.17
C THR A 166 32.35 -0.79 -12.53
N THR A 167 32.03 -0.72 -11.24
CA THR A 167 31.91 0.54 -10.50
C THR A 167 33.27 1.24 -10.35
N ASN A 168 33.34 2.52 -10.74
CA ASN A 168 34.54 3.33 -10.56
C ASN A 168 34.50 4.08 -9.21
N TYR A 169 34.88 3.40 -8.14
CA TYR A 169 34.85 3.93 -6.77
C TYR A 169 35.74 5.16 -6.54
N LEU A 170 36.74 5.41 -7.40
CA LEU A 170 37.57 6.62 -7.31
C LEU A 170 36.78 7.92 -7.56
N ARG A 171 35.62 7.82 -8.23
CA ARG A 171 34.71 8.95 -8.47
C ARG A 171 33.66 9.14 -7.38
N ASP A 172 33.61 8.24 -6.40
CA ASP A 172 32.63 8.35 -5.32
C ASP A 172 32.96 9.53 -4.39
N PHE A 173 31.94 10.06 -3.72
CA PHE A 173 32.06 11.18 -2.80
C PHE A 173 33.12 10.91 -1.72
N ARG A 174 34.12 11.81 -1.62
CA ARG A 174 35.26 11.72 -0.69
C ARG A 174 35.97 10.36 -0.74
N ALA A 175 36.09 9.76 -1.93
CA ALA A 175 36.76 8.48 -2.12
C ALA A 175 38.20 8.46 -1.59
N SER A 176 38.95 9.56 -1.75
CA SER A 176 40.32 9.70 -1.25
C SER A 176 40.45 9.60 0.28
N GLU A 177 39.35 9.82 1.00
CA GLU A 177 39.31 9.84 2.46
C GLU A 177 38.69 8.56 3.05
N THR A 178 38.27 7.63 2.20
CA THR A 178 37.60 6.38 2.60
C THR A 178 38.25 5.16 1.95
N SER A 179 37.79 3.96 2.31
CA SER A 179 38.21 2.73 1.63
C SER A 179 37.76 2.66 0.17
N ALA A 180 36.80 3.49 -0.27
CA ALA A 180 36.38 3.56 -1.67
C ALA A 180 37.55 3.90 -2.61
N GLY A 181 38.47 4.77 -2.17
CA GLY A 181 39.66 5.15 -2.95
C GLY A 181 40.65 4.01 -3.21
N LYS A 182 40.53 2.88 -2.48
CA LYS A 182 41.35 1.69 -2.67
C LYS A 182 40.70 0.65 -3.59
N ARG A 183 39.39 0.79 -3.88
CA ARG A 183 38.62 -0.19 -4.64
C ARG A 183 38.87 -0.07 -6.13
N ARG A 184 38.92 -1.22 -6.79
CA ARG A 184 39.08 -1.34 -8.25
C ARG A 184 37.96 -2.18 -8.83
N LYS A 185 37.68 -1.96 -10.12
CA LYS A 185 36.79 -2.83 -10.91
C LYS A 185 37.35 -4.25 -10.94
N GLY A 186 36.49 -5.27 -10.93
CA GLY A 186 36.95 -6.65 -11.00
C GLY A 186 35.92 -7.69 -10.60
N ALA A 187 36.37 -8.94 -10.58
CA ALA A 187 35.54 -10.07 -10.21
C ALA A 187 35.26 -10.12 -8.70
N SER A 188 34.04 -10.48 -8.35
CA SER A 188 33.60 -10.78 -6.99
C SER A 188 32.84 -12.10 -6.97
N VAL A 189 32.95 -12.83 -5.87
CA VAL A 189 32.25 -14.11 -5.66
C VAL A 189 31.54 -14.08 -4.32
N GLY A 190 30.35 -14.66 -4.25
CA GLY A 190 29.54 -14.73 -3.05
C GLY A 190 28.75 -16.01 -2.93
N LEU A 191 28.27 -16.24 -1.71
CA LEU A 191 27.43 -17.36 -1.33
C LEU A 191 26.15 -16.79 -0.73
N GLU A 192 25.01 -17.26 -1.25
CA GLU A 192 23.67 -16.91 -0.80
C GLU A 192 23.04 -18.10 -0.09
N TYR A 193 22.39 -17.85 1.04
CA TYR A 193 21.57 -18.81 1.76
C TYR A 193 20.17 -18.25 2.00
N ARG A 194 19.13 -19.01 1.65
CA ARG A 194 17.73 -18.63 1.84
C ARG A 194 17.03 -19.59 2.80
N TRP A 195 16.43 -19.02 3.84
CA TRP A 195 15.60 -19.71 4.81
C TRP A 195 14.22 -19.07 4.86
N GLY A 196 13.32 -19.57 4.00
CA GLY A 196 11.98 -19.02 3.84
C GLY A 196 12.02 -17.56 3.36
N TRP A 197 11.61 -16.65 4.25
CA TRP A 197 11.55 -15.21 4.04
C TRP A 197 12.88 -14.51 4.39
N LEU A 198 13.78 -15.14 5.15
CA LEU A 198 15.10 -14.60 5.49
C LEU A 198 16.14 -15.07 4.48
N ALA A 199 17.06 -14.18 4.11
CA ALA A 199 18.20 -14.52 3.29
C ALA A 199 19.47 -13.80 3.77
N LEU A 200 20.60 -14.49 3.62
CA LEU A 200 21.93 -13.99 3.89
C LEU A 200 22.79 -14.18 2.65
N GLN A 201 23.55 -13.15 2.29
CA GLN A 201 24.58 -13.21 1.26
C GLN A 201 25.89 -12.74 1.88
N ALA A 202 26.94 -13.52 1.65
CA ALA A 202 28.30 -13.19 2.01
C ALA A 202 29.14 -13.20 0.74
N ALA A 203 29.86 -12.12 0.47
CA ALA A 203 30.63 -11.97 -0.77
C ALA A 203 32.02 -11.41 -0.52
N ARG A 204 32.96 -11.82 -1.35
CA ARG A 204 34.34 -11.35 -1.37
C ARG A 204 34.65 -10.75 -2.74
N SER A 205 34.96 -9.46 -2.71
CA SER A 205 35.63 -8.76 -3.81
C SER A 205 37.15 -8.85 -3.60
N ARG A 206 37.94 -8.40 -4.59
CA ARG A 206 39.41 -8.48 -4.55
C ARG A 206 40.02 -8.02 -3.21
N ASP A 207 39.52 -6.91 -2.68
CA ASP A 207 40.14 -6.19 -1.55
C ASP A 207 39.24 -6.10 -0.30
N GLN A 208 37.98 -6.55 -0.35
CA GLN A 208 37.11 -6.54 0.84
C GLN A 208 36.01 -7.62 0.86
N PHE A 209 35.55 -7.90 2.08
CA PHE A 209 34.36 -8.69 2.36
C PHE A 209 33.12 -7.80 2.45
N SER A 210 31.99 -8.38 2.08
CA SER A 210 30.71 -7.72 2.05
C SER A 210 29.61 -8.69 2.46
N VAL A 211 28.57 -8.15 3.09
CA VAL A 211 27.42 -8.93 3.57
C VAL A 211 26.13 -8.23 3.21
N ASN A 212 25.09 -9.02 3.01
CA ASN A 212 23.73 -8.55 2.84
C ASN A 212 22.79 -9.50 3.57
N ALA A 213 22.00 -8.97 4.49
CA ALA A 213 20.98 -9.71 5.22
C ALA A 213 19.64 -9.06 4.94
N PHE A 214 18.67 -9.83 4.48
CA PHE A 214 17.37 -9.29 4.10
C PHE A 214 16.22 -10.24 4.32
N ILE A 215 15.04 -9.66 4.38
CA ILE A 215 13.75 -10.32 4.50
C ILE A 215 12.95 -10.01 3.23
N SER A 216 12.29 -11.00 2.63
CA SER A 216 11.37 -10.84 1.51
C SER A 216 9.99 -11.38 1.87
N ILE A 217 8.98 -10.52 1.81
CA ILE A 217 7.60 -10.78 2.21
C ILE A 217 6.70 -10.72 0.97
N PRO A 218 5.96 -11.79 0.64
CA PRO A 218 5.02 -11.80 -0.47
C PRO A 218 3.69 -11.14 -0.05
N PHE A 219 3.47 -9.87 -0.39
CA PHE A 219 2.21 -9.20 -0.04
C PHE A 219 1.01 -9.77 -0.82
N GLY A 220 1.25 -10.47 -1.93
CA GLY A 220 0.22 -11.15 -2.70
C GLY A 220 -0.41 -12.36 -1.98
N GLU A 221 0.21 -12.91 -0.93
CA GLU A 221 -0.35 -14.07 -0.22
C GLU A 221 -1.27 -13.64 0.93
N ARG A 222 -2.54 -14.07 0.90
CA ARG A 222 -3.57 -13.68 1.88
C ARG A 222 -3.19 -14.05 3.32
N GLU A 223 -2.80 -15.31 3.53
CA GLU A 223 -2.38 -15.85 4.82
C GLU A 223 -1.13 -16.71 4.60
N PHE A 224 0.02 -16.22 5.07
CA PHE A 224 1.29 -16.94 4.98
C PHE A 224 1.75 -17.50 6.34
N ILE A 225 1.02 -17.19 7.43
CA ILE A 225 1.20 -17.79 8.75
C ILE A 225 -0.07 -18.57 9.14
N PRO A 226 0.01 -19.90 9.35
CA PRO A 226 -1.15 -20.72 9.73
C PRO A 226 -1.79 -20.32 11.06
N LYS A 227 -3.12 -20.40 11.12
CA LYS A 227 -3.98 -20.00 12.24
C LYS A 227 -4.15 -21.07 13.31
N VAL A 228 -3.06 -21.48 13.96
CA VAL A 228 -3.05 -22.62 14.89
C VAL A 228 -3.69 -22.34 16.27
N TYR A 229 -3.92 -21.08 16.64
CA TYR A 229 -4.48 -20.70 17.95
C TYR A 229 -5.92 -20.16 17.87
N GLU A 230 -6.67 -20.52 16.83
CA GLU A 230 -8.06 -20.06 16.69
C GLU A 230 -9.04 -20.83 17.59
N PRO A 231 -9.98 -20.12 18.25
CA PRO A 231 -11.09 -20.76 18.94
C PRO A 231 -11.96 -21.57 17.95
N PRO A 232 -12.48 -22.73 18.36
CA PRO A 232 -13.43 -23.48 17.54
C PRO A 232 -14.70 -22.64 17.31
N TYR A 233 -15.36 -22.86 16.17
CA TYR A 233 -16.71 -22.35 15.95
C TYR A 233 -17.70 -23.08 16.85
N PHE A 234 -18.89 -22.49 17.07
CA PHE A 234 -19.95 -23.13 17.86
C PHE A 234 -20.35 -24.48 17.24
N VAL A 235 -20.18 -25.56 18.00
CA VAL A 235 -20.62 -26.93 17.67
C VAL A 235 -21.27 -27.49 18.93
N ASP A 236 -22.60 -27.47 18.99
CA ASP A 236 -23.35 -28.15 20.06
C ASP A 236 -24.32 -29.16 19.46
N ASP A 237 -23.74 -30.14 18.77
CA ASP A 237 -24.49 -31.24 18.16
C ASP A 237 -24.91 -32.29 19.19
N LYS A 238 -24.35 -32.25 20.40
CA LYS A 238 -24.56 -33.26 21.44
C LYS A 238 -25.70 -32.90 22.40
N ASN A 239 -25.87 -31.62 22.74
CA ASN A 239 -26.95 -31.12 23.61
C ASN A 239 -27.46 -29.77 23.10
N PRO A 240 -28.15 -29.73 21.94
CA PRO A 240 -28.62 -28.46 21.39
C PRO A 240 -29.54 -27.74 22.39
N PRO A 241 -29.46 -26.40 22.48
CA PRO A 241 -30.33 -25.64 23.36
C PRO A 241 -31.80 -25.84 22.96
N PRO A 242 -32.73 -25.94 23.92
CA PRO A 242 -34.14 -26.12 23.61
C PRO A 242 -34.67 -24.87 22.88
N LEU A 243 -35.13 -25.03 21.63
CA LEU A 243 -35.66 -23.93 20.83
C LEU A 243 -37.05 -23.50 21.35
N PRO A 244 -37.20 -22.27 21.89
CA PRO A 244 -38.47 -21.78 22.42
C PRO A 244 -39.44 -21.41 21.29
N SER A 245 -40.72 -21.21 21.62
CA SER A 245 -41.64 -20.48 20.72
C SER A 245 -41.30 -18.98 20.74
N LYS A 246 -41.79 -18.23 19.75
CA LYS A 246 -41.63 -16.77 19.71
C LYS A 246 -42.22 -16.07 20.94
N GLU A 247 -43.35 -16.55 21.43
CA GLU A 247 -44.00 -16.01 22.63
C GLU A 247 -43.18 -16.30 23.89
N ALA A 248 -42.56 -17.49 23.97
CA ALA A 248 -41.68 -17.84 25.07
C ALA A 248 -40.37 -17.02 25.05
N TRP A 249 -39.84 -16.74 23.85
CA TRP A 249 -38.65 -15.89 23.66
C TRP A 249 -38.86 -14.46 24.19
N HIS A 250 -40.03 -13.87 23.95
CA HIS A 250 -40.35 -12.52 24.47
C HIS A 250 -40.74 -12.51 25.95
N ARG A 251 -41.23 -13.63 26.48
CA ARG A 251 -41.64 -13.74 27.89
C ARG A 251 -40.43 -13.94 28.81
N ASP A 252 -39.45 -14.72 28.37
CA ASP A 252 -38.28 -15.07 29.17
C ASP A 252 -36.99 -14.55 28.51
N PRO A 253 -36.36 -13.50 29.06
CA PRO A 253 -35.16 -12.90 28.49
C PRO A 253 -33.94 -13.84 28.49
N VAL A 254 -33.99 -14.95 29.24
CA VAL A 254 -32.89 -15.93 29.30
C VAL A 254 -32.57 -16.49 27.92
N TYR A 255 -33.58 -16.76 27.08
CA TYR A 255 -33.33 -17.33 25.74
C TYR A 255 -32.52 -16.39 24.84
N GLY A 256 -32.86 -15.09 24.85
CA GLY A 256 -32.08 -14.07 24.17
C GLY A 256 -30.69 -13.90 24.77
N ALA A 257 -30.59 -13.95 26.09
CA ALA A 257 -29.32 -13.83 26.80
C ALA A 257 -28.37 -15.00 26.49
N ASP A 258 -28.89 -16.23 26.34
CA ASP A 258 -28.09 -17.40 25.98
C ASP A 258 -27.47 -17.28 24.59
N LEU A 259 -28.22 -16.76 23.60
CA LEU A 259 -27.69 -16.42 22.28
C LEU A 259 -26.58 -15.37 22.39
N VAL A 260 -26.82 -14.27 23.12
CA VAL A 260 -25.81 -13.22 23.35
C VAL A 260 -24.57 -13.81 24.01
N ASN A 261 -24.73 -14.66 25.02
CA ASN A 261 -23.63 -15.31 25.73
C ASN A 261 -22.81 -16.23 24.82
N ALA A 262 -23.46 -17.00 23.95
CA ALA A 262 -22.80 -17.86 22.97
C ALA A 262 -21.97 -17.04 21.96
N LEU A 263 -22.46 -15.86 21.57
CA LEU A 263 -21.75 -14.92 20.71
C LEU A 263 -20.59 -14.22 21.47
N VAL A 264 -20.78 -13.78 22.72
CA VAL A 264 -19.72 -13.15 23.53
C VAL A 264 -18.54 -14.10 23.73
N LYS A 265 -18.78 -15.40 23.94
CA LYS A 265 -17.73 -16.44 24.04
C LYS A 265 -16.89 -16.59 22.76
N GLN A 266 -17.36 -16.05 21.64
CA GLN A 266 -16.68 -16.05 20.34
C GLN A 266 -16.17 -14.64 19.93
N ASP A 267 -15.95 -13.77 20.92
CA ASP A 267 -15.40 -12.40 20.76
C ASP A 267 -16.30 -11.41 20.00
N TYR A 268 -17.60 -11.71 19.86
CA TYR A 268 -18.59 -10.76 19.35
C TYR A 268 -18.99 -9.77 20.43
N LYS A 269 -19.10 -8.50 20.04
CA LYS A 269 -19.34 -7.34 20.89
C LYS A 269 -20.48 -6.48 20.31
N ASN A 270 -21.01 -5.57 21.11
CA ASN A 270 -22.15 -4.69 20.75
C ASN A 270 -23.29 -5.49 20.12
N ILE A 271 -23.62 -6.63 20.74
CA ILE A 271 -24.62 -7.55 20.23
C ILE A 271 -26.00 -7.02 20.62
N ARG A 272 -26.83 -6.76 19.62
CA ARG A 272 -28.23 -6.43 19.77
C ARG A 272 -29.07 -7.47 19.06
N VAL A 273 -30.16 -7.88 19.70
CA VAL A 273 -31.05 -8.92 19.20
C VAL A 273 -32.50 -8.43 19.27
N GLU A 274 -33.20 -8.56 18.16
CA GLU A 274 -34.61 -8.21 18.03
C GLU A 274 -35.32 -9.33 17.28
N GLN A 275 -36.49 -9.74 17.76
CA GLN A 275 -37.36 -10.72 17.10
C GLN A 275 -38.67 -10.03 16.76
N GLU A 276 -38.96 -9.88 15.47
CA GLU A 276 -40.21 -9.29 14.98
C GLU A 276 -40.86 -10.22 13.95
N GLY A 277 -42.13 -10.58 14.16
CA GLY A 277 -42.86 -11.45 13.23
C GLY A 277 -42.18 -12.81 13.03
N ASN A 278 -41.64 -13.07 11.84
CA ASN A 278 -40.87 -14.28 11.49
C ASN A 278 -39.38 -13.98 11.24
N VAL A 279 -38.91 -12.79 11.62
CA VAL A 279 -37.54 -12.33 11.42
C VAL A 279 -36.84 -12.26 12.77
N LEU A 280 -35.63 -12.82 12.82
CA LEU A 280 -34.68 -12.60 13.91
C LEU A 280 -33.56 -11.70 13.39
N SER A 281 -33.44 -10.50 13.95
CA SER A 281 -32.45 -9.49 13.58
C SER A 281 -31.34 -9.43 14.63
N LEU A 282 -30.09 -9.44 14.17
CA LEU A 282 -28.91 -9.23 15.00
C LEU A 282 -28.11 -8.05 14.46
N SER A 283 -27.71 -7.14 15.35
CA SER A 283 -26.66 -6.17 15.09
C SER A 283 -25.46 -6.54 15.94
N LEU A 284 -24.28 -6.71 15.34
CA LEU A 284 -23.09 -7.15 16.07
C LEU A 284 -21.80 -6.64 15.45
N THR A 285 -20.73 -6.66 16.23
CA THR A 285 -19.36 -6.51 15.74
C THR A 285 -18.50 -7.65 16.25
N ASN A 286 -17.30 -7.81 15.70
CA ASN A 286 -16.33 -8.77 16.19
C ASN A 286 -15.02 -8.04 16.51
N SER A 287 -14.37 -8.40 17.62
CA SER A 287 -13.15 -7.72 18.08
C SER A 287 -11.85 -8.37 17.60
N ARG A 288 -11.93 -9.54 16.95
CA ARG A 288 -10.79 -10.39 16.60
C ARG A 288 -10.73 -10.72 15.10
N ILE A 289 -11.81 -11.25 14.53
CA ILE A 289 -11.89 -11.70 13.14
C ILE A 289 -11.96 -10.47 12.22
N SER A 290 -10.99 -10.34 11.32
CA SER A 290 -10.87 -9.19 10.41
C SER A 290 -11.69 -9.31 9.13
N ASN A 291 -11.94 -10.53 8.65
CA ASN A 291 -12.79 -10.77 7.48
C ASN A 291 -14.28 -10.73 7.88
N MET A 292 -15.02 -9.80 7.28
CA MET A 292 -16.43 -9.58 7.63
C MET A 292 -17.31 -10.80 7.34
N GLY A 293 -17.20 -11.39 6.14
CA GLY A 293 -18.03 -12.53 5.75
C GLY A 293 -17.85 -13.75 6.65
N ARG A 294 -16.60 -14.04 7.02
CA ARG A 294 -16.23 -15.07 8.01
C ARG A 294 -16.82 -14.77 9.39
N ALA A 295 -16.70 -13.53 9.87
CA ALA A 295 -17.30 -13.11 11.13
C ALA A 295 -18.84 -13.20 11.09
N VAL A 296 -19.50 -12.90 9.98
CA VAL A 296 -20.95 -13.06 9.88
C VAL A 296 -21.33 -14.54 9.83
N GLY A 297 -20.58 -15.39 9.13
CA GLY A 297 -20.89 -16.81 9.03
C GLY A 297 -20.79 -17.58 10.35
N ARG A 298 -19.79 -17.29 11.19
CA ARG A 298 -19.73 -17.81 12.57
C ARG A 298 -20.91 -17.34 13.43
N ALA A 299 -21.29 -16.06 13.29
CA ALA A 299 -22.45 -15.53 13.99
C ALA A 299 -23.74 -16.19 13.51
N ALA A 300 -23.90 -16.40 12.20
CA ALA A 300 -25.05 -17.08 11.61
C ALA A 300 -25.18 -18.53 12.12
N ARG A 301 -24.07 -19.28 12.15
CA ARG A 301 -24.04 -20.64 12.71
C ARG A 301 -24.50 -20.67 14.16
N THR A 302 -24.06 -19.70 14.96
CA THR A 302 -24.50 -19.57 16.36
C THR A 302 -25.97 -19.18 16.42
N ALA A 303 -26.40 -18.15 15.70
CA ALA A 303 -27.77 -17.65 15.74
C ALA A 303 -28.81 -18.71 15.33
N VAL A 304 -28.53 -19.50 14.29
CA VAL A 304 -29.41 -20.62 13.86
C VAL A 304 -29.66 -21.60 15.00
N ALA A 305 -28.65 -21.91 15.81
CA ALA A 305 -28.77 -22.86 16.92
C ALA A 305 -29.67 -22.36 18.06
N PHE A 306 -29.87 -21.05 18.20
CA PHE A 306 -30.72 -20.45 19.24
C PHE A 306 -32.01 -19.84 18.68
N THR A 307 -32.28 -20.00 17.38
CA THR A 307 -33.40 -19.32 16.72
C THR A 307 -34.76 -19.89 17.19
N PRO A 308 -35.72 -19.06 17.64
CA PRO A 308 -37.06 -19.52 18.02
C PRO A 308 -37.79 -20.26 16.91
N LYS A 309 -38.65 -21.22 17.29
CA LYS A 309 -39.51 -21.93 16.35
C LYS A 309 -40.42 -20.96 15.60
N GLY A 310 -40.53 -21.11 14.28
CA GLY A 310 -41.39 -20.28 13.42
C GLY A 310 -40.71 -19.03 12.87
N VAL A 311 -39.46 -18.75 13.23
CA VAL A 311 -38.62 -17.77 12.51
C VAL A 311 -38.20 -18.39 11.17
N THR A 312 -38.42 -17.65 10.08
CA THR A 312 -38.08 -18.07 8.72
C THR A 312 -36.91 -17.28 8.15
N THR A 313 -36.63 -16.11 8.72
CA THR A 313 -35.62 -15.18 8.20
C THR A 313 -34.66 -14.76 9.30
N LEU A 314 -33.37 -14.83 9.00
CA LEU A 314 -32.31 -14.35 9.87
C LEU A 314 -31.65 -13.14 9.21
N ARG A 315 -31.59 -12.02 9.91
CA ARG A 315 -30.95 -10.78 9.45
C ARG A 315 -29.76 -10.48 10.36
N ILE A 316 -28.57 -10.33 9.80
CA ILE A 316 -27.36 -9.97 10.55
C ILE A 316 -26.74 -8.71 9.97
N THR A 317 -26.78 -7.63 10.72
CA THR A 317 -26.12 -6.36 10.43
C THR A 317 -24.76 -6.32 11.13
N TYR A 318 -23.68 -6.34 10.34
CA TYR A 318 -22.33 -6.15 10.87
C TYR A 318 -22.08 -4.65 11.08
N THR A 319 -21.58 -4.28 12.26
CA THR A 319 -21.35 -2.89 12.66
C THR A 319 -19.88 -2.62 13.02
N LYS A 320 -19.46 -1.36 12.92
CA LYS A 320 -18.24 -0.83 13.55
C LYS A 320 -18.57 0.50 14.23
N LEU A 321 -18.25 0.64 15.51
CA LEU A 321 -18.56 1.86 16.29
C LEU A 321 -20.04 2.29 16.15
N ASP A 322 -20.95 1.31 16.26
CA ASP A 322 -22.40 1.44 16.02
C ASP A 322 -22.80 1.93 14.62
N GLN A 323 -21.86 2.09 13.67
CA GLN A 323 -22.17 2.35 12.27
C GLN A 323 -22.43 1.03 11.55
N PRO A 324 -23.57 0.90 10.84
CA PRO A 324 -23.86 -0.30 10.08
C PRO A 324 -22.97 -0.35 8.83
N ILE A 325 -22.39 -1.51 8.57
CA ILE A 325 -21.45 -1.73 7.48
C ILE A 325 -22.10 -2.50 6.34
N ALA A 326 -22.70 -3.65 6.66
CA ALA A 326 -23.36 -4.54 5.70
C ALA A 326 -24.43 -5.37 6.41
N THR A 327 -25.49 -5.69 5.69
CA THR A 327 -26.60 -6.53 6.20
C THR A 327 -26.70 -7.80 5.36
N TYR A 328 -26.67 -8.94 6.04
CA TYR A 328 -26.82 -10.27 5.47
C TYR A 328 -28.20 -10.79 5.86
N GLU A 329 -29.02 -11.14 4.88
CA GLU A 329 -30.35 -11.69 5.09
C GLU A 329 -30.41 -13.12 4.56
N PHE A 330 -30.89 -14.04 5.38
CA PHE A 330 -31.08 -15.44 5.04
C PHE A 330 -32.56 -15.76 5.08
N PHE A 331 -33.14 -16.18 3.96
CA PHE A 331 -34.58 -16.39 3.83
C PHE A 331 -35.01 -17.87 3.98
N ASP A 332 -34.04 -18.78 4.13
CA ASP A 332 -34.26 -20.22 4.30
C ASP A 332 -33.23 -20.76 5.31
N LEU A 333 -33.62 -20.82 6.59
CA LEU A 333 -32.75 -21.27 7.67
C LEU A 333 -32.35 -22.75 7.56
N PRO A 334 -33.24 -23.69 7.17
CA PRO A 334 -32.84 -25.07 6.87
C PRO A 334 -31.72 -25.16 5.85
N LYS A 335 -31.81 -24.45 4.71
CA LYS A 335 -30.73 -24.44 3.71
C LYS A 335 -29.45 -23.78 4.22
N LEU A 336 -29.55 -22.68 4.97
CA LEU A 336 -28.39 -22.07 5.63
C LEU A 336 -27.69 -23.10 6.53
N ASN A 337 -28.45 -23.84 7.34
CA ASN A 337 -27.91 -24.87 8.23
C ASN A 337 -27.26 -26.02 7.45
N ASP A 338 -27.90 -26.50 6.39
CA ASP A 338 -27.34 -27.54 5.52
C ASP A 338 -26.05 -27.09 4.83
N TYR A 339 -25.94 -25.81 4.44
CA TYR A 339 -24.72 -25.24 3.89
C TYR A 339 -23.60 -25.19 4.94
N LEU A 340 -23.88 -24.65 6.13
CA LEU A 340 -22.95 -24.61 7.26
C LEU A 340 -22.48 -26.01 7.69
N ALA A 341 -23.33 -27.03 7.54
CA ALA A 341 -23.04 -28.42 7.84
C ALA A 341 -22.31 -29.18 6.70
N GLY A 342 -22.06 -28.56 5.55
CA GLY A 342 -21.37 -29.23 4.44
C GLY A 342 -22.27 -30.07 3.51
N LYS A 343 -23.60 -30.01 3.66
CA LYS A 343 -24.53 -30.87 2.91
C LYS A 343 -24.94 -30.31 1.54
N ILE A 344 -24.91 -28.99 1.38
CA ILE A 344 -25.13 -28.31 0.10
C ILE A 344 -23.92 -27.46 -0.27
N ASP A 345 -23.79 -27.18 -1.57
CA ASP A 345 -22.71 -26.35 -2.10
C ASP A 345 -23.00 -24.85 -1.97
N ARG A 346 -21.98 -24.03 -2.23
CA ARG A 346 -22.10 -22.57 -2.16
C ARG A 346 -23.09 -22.03 -3.19
N LYS A 347 -23.27 -22.70 -4.33
CA LYS A 347 -24.18 -22.25 -5.39
C LYS A 347 -25.63 -22.33 -4.92
N ALA A 348 -26.04 -23.46 -4.33
CA ALA A 348 -27.38 -23.62 -3.78
C ALA A 348 -27.65 -22.68 -2.58
N PHE A 349 -26.62 -22.35 -1.81
CA PHE A 349 -26.70 -21.37 -0.73
C PHE A 349 -26.93 -19.93 -1.22
N LEU A 350 -26.29 -19.54 -2.33
CA LEU A 350 -26.42 -18.18 -2.89
C LEU A 350 -27.86 -17.82 -3.28
N ASP A 351 -28.72 -18.80 -3.54
CA ASP A 351 -30.14 -18.57 -3.86
C ASP A 351 -30.98 -18.11 -2.65
N VAL A 352 -30.45 -18.25 -1.43
CA VAL A 352 -31.18 -17.99 -0.17
C VAL A 352 -30.51 -16.98 0.76
N VAL A 353 -29.48 -16.27 0.27
CA VAL A 353 -28.80 -15.19 0.98
C VAL A 353 -28.80 -13.90 0.17
N LEU A 354 -29.09 -12.79 0.83
CA LEU A 354 -28.94 -11.45 0.27
C LEU A 354 -27.93 -10.65 1.08
N LEU A 355 -26.86 -10.21 0.42
CA LEU A 355 -25.93 -9.22 0.95
C LEU A 355 -26.30 -7.85 0.41
N ARG A 356 -26.63 -6.91 1.30
CA ARG A 356 -27.01 -5.55 0.91
C ARG A 356 -26.38 -4.48 1.80
N TYR A 357 -26.41 -3.26 1.30
CA TYR A 357 -26.11 -2.08 2.10
C TYR A 357 -27.17 -1.92 3.19
N PRO A 358 -26.78 -1.49 4.41
CA PRO A 358 -27.74 -1.32 5.48
C PRO A 358 -28.72 -0.18 5.20
N GLU A 359 -29.98 -0.42 5.56
CA GLU A 359 -31.08 0.53 5.58
C GLU A 359 -31.30 1.06 7.00
N LYS A 360 -32.06 2.15 7.12
CA LYS A 360 -32.32 2.77 8.43
C LYS A 360 -33.00 1.81 9.42
N SER A 361 -33.83 0.89 8.92
CA SER A 361 -34.52 -0.15 9.70
C SER A 361 -33.60 -1.29 10.14
N ASP A 362 -32.38 -1.40 9.63
CA ASP A 362 -31.46 -2.50 9.98
C ASP A 362 -30.64 -2.20 11.24
N VAL A 363 -30.69 -0.97 11.73
CA VAL A 363 -29.94 -0.53 12.92
C VAL A 363 -30.83 -0.65 14.15
N ILE A 364 -30.55 -1.66 14.96
CA ILE A 364 -31.17 -1.83 16.28
C ILE A 364 -30.53 -0.81 17.23
N ARG A 365 -31.36 0.02 17.86
CA ARG A 365 -30.99 1.00 18.89
C ARG A 365 -31.18 0.41 20.28
N ASP A 366 -30.55 1.02 21.28
CA ASP A 366 -30.61 0.50 22.66
C ASP A 366 -32.05 0.47 23.21
N ASP A 367 -32.89 1.45 22.86
CA ASP A 367 -34.31 1.50 23.26
C ASP A 367 -35.16 0.34 22.68
N GLN A 368 -34.79 -0.18 21.51
CA GLN A 368 -35.47 -1.31 20.87
C GLN A 368 -35.18 -2.66 21.55
N GLN A 369 -34.11 -2.75 22.36
CA GLN A 369 -33.70 -3.98 23.06
C GLN A 369 -34.02 -3.95 24.56
N GLY A 370 -34.83 -3.00 25.04
CA GLY A 370 -35.08 -2.81 26.48
C GLY A 370 -35.46 -4.08 27.25
N TRP A 371 -36.23 -5.00 26.63
CA TRP A 371 -36.63 -6.29 27.23
C TRP A 371 -35.46 -7.21 27.62
N LEU A 372 -34.38 -7.18 26.84
CA LEU A 372 -33.18 -8.01 27.06
C LEU A 372 -32.12 -7.23 27.86
N GLN A 373 -32.09 -5.91 27.72
CA GLN A 373 -31.08 -5.06 28.36
C GLN A 373 -31.21 -5.05 29.89
N GLU A 374 -32.43 -5.04 30.43
CA GLU A 374 -32.66 -5.16 31.88
C GLU A 374 -32.07 -6.45 32.47
N PHE A 375 -32.11 -7.56 31.71
CA PHE A 375 -31.54 -8.83 32.14
C PHE A 375 -30.00 -8.83 32.07
N LEU A 376 -29.43 -8.28 31.00
CA LEU A 376 -27.99 -8.23 30.81
C LEU A 376 -27.28 -7.26 31.78
N ASP A 377 -27.98 -6.22 32.25
CA ASP A 377 -27.42 -5.17 33.13
C ASP A 377 -27.51 -5.50 34.63
N LYS A 378 -28.32 -6.48 35.05
CA LYS A 378 -28.42 -6.89 36.45
C LYS A 378 -27.21 -7.75 36.86
N PRO A 379 -26.37 -7.30 37.82
CA PRO A 379 -25.37 -8.18 38.42
C PRO A 379 -26.07 -9.32 39.13
N ALA A 380 -25.55 -10.54 39.01
CA ALA A 380 -26.13 -11.69 39.70
C ALA A 380 -26.17 -11.45 41.22
N PRO A 381 -27.28 -11.79 41.92
CA PRO A 381 -27.27 -11.81 43.38
C PRO A 381 -26.21 -12.80 43.86
N VAL A 382 -25.36 -12.36 44.79
CA VAL A 382 -24.35 -13.22 45.42
C VAL A 382 -25.08 -14.31 46.20
N ALA A 383 -25.12 -15.53 45.68
CA ALA A 383 -25.66 -16.67 46.40
C ALA A 383 -24.76 -16.96 47.61
N ALA A 384 -25.29 -16.78 48.82
CA ALA A 384 -24.62 -17.19 50.05
C ALA A 384 -24.37 -18.70 50.00
N ALA A 385 -23.12 -19.12 50.25
CA ALA A 385 -22.73 -20.51 50.25
C ALA A 385 -23.52 -21.31 51.30
N ALA A 386 -24.19 -22.38 50.88
CA ALA A 386 -24.76 -23.36 51.79
C ALA A 386 -23.63 -24.14 52.50
N PRO A 387 -23.76 -24.48 53.79
CA PRO A 387 -22.73 -25.20 54.53
C PRO A 387 -22.60 -26.64 54.03
N ALA A 388 -21.34 -27.10 53.90
CA ALA A 388 -21.00 -28.44 53.42
C ALA A 388 -21.33 -29.53 54.48
N PRO A 389 -21.82 -30.71 54.07
CA PRO A 389 -22.01 -31.85 54.98
C PRO A 389 -20.69 -32.61 55.21
N ALA A 390 -20.54 -33.16 56.43
CA ALA A 390 -19.35 -33.84 56.92
C ALA A 390 -19.10 -35.22 56.26
N LEU A 391 -17.83 -35.53 56.03
CA LEU A 391 -17.32 -36.78 55.47
C LEU A 391 -17.26 -37.93 56.51
N ALA A 392 -17.66 -39.14 56.11
CA ALA A 392 -17.38 -40.39 56.81
C ALA A 392 -16.22 -41.17 56.12
N PRO A 393 -15.44 -41.99 56.85
CA PRO A 393 -14.18 -42.54 56.36
C PRO A 393 -14.34 -43.88 55.60
N ALA A 394 -13.42 -44.14 54.66
CA ALA A 394 -13.34 -45.35 53.84
C ALA A 394 -12.48 -46.45 54.49
N PRO A 395 -12.68 -47.76 54.15
CA PRO A 395 -11.74 -48.82 54.49
C PRO A 395 -10.80 -49.21 53.32
N ALA A 396 -9.71 -49.88 53.70
CA ALA A 396 -8.48 -50.21 52.96
C ALA A 396 -8.56 -51.53 52.11
N PRO A 397 -7.53 -51.86 51.28
CA PRO A 397 -7.65 -52.76 50.14
C PRO A 397 -7.15 -54.20 50.38
N VAL A 398 -7.50 -55.13 49.47
CA VAL A 398 -6.93 -56.49 49.40
C VAL A 398 -6.47 -56.83 47.98
N LEU A 399 -5.32 -57.50 47.89
CA LEU A 399 -4.55 -57.90 46.71
C LEU A 399 -4.55 -59.44 46.55
N ALA A 400 -4.53 -59.94 45.31
CA ALA A 400 -3.90 -61.19 44.79
C ALA A 400 -4.66 -61.66 43.52
N ALA A 401 -4.14 -62.33 42.49
CA ALA A 401 -2.83 -62.66 41.91
C ALA A 401 -3.11 -63.31 40.52
N ALA A 402 -2.13 -63.32 39.60
CA ALA A 402 -2.19 -63.72 38.17
C ALA A 402 -2.02 -65.26 37.92
N PRO A 403 -1.74 -65.86 36.70
CA PRO A 403 -1.62 -65.34 35.30
C PRO A 403 -2.12 -66.26 34.12
N ALA A 404 -1.77 -65.87 32.86
CA ALA A 404 -1.69 -66.59 31.55
C ALA A 404 -3.00 -66.78 30.71
N THR A 405 -3.11 -66.59 29.39
CA THR A 405 -2.18 -66.50 28.22
C THR A 405 -2.87 -65.92 26.96
N ALA A 406 -2.13 -65.11 26.20
CA ALA A 406 -2.03 -64.94 24.72
C ALA A 406 -3.24 -64.67 23.76
N VAL A 407 -3.05 -63.60 22.96
CA VAL A 407 -3.21 -63.41 21.48
C VAL A 407 -4.03 -62.16 21.08
N ALA A 408 -3.39 -61.27 20.31
CA ALA A 408 -3.88 -60.02 19.72
C ALA A 408 -4.68 -60.27 18.40
N PRO A 409 -5.52 -59.36 17.84
CA PRO A 409 -5.13 -57.96 17.51
C PRO A 409 -6.24 -56.88 17.55
N ALA A 410 -5.81 -55.66 17.18
CA ALA A 410 -6.55 -54.44 16.80
C ALA A 410 -6.98 -53.47 17.92
N ALA A 411 -6.23 -52.37 18.04
CA ALA A 411 -6.45 -51.30 19.01
C ALA A 411 -7.54 -50.30 18.55
N PRO A 412 -8.56 -50.03 19.37
CA PRO A 412 -9.31 -48.78 19.33
C PRO A 412 -8.55 -47.69 20.11
N SER A 413 -8.68 -46.45 19.63
CA SER A 413 -8.10 -45.24 20.25
C SER A 413 -8.57 -45.04 21.70
N PRO A 414 -7.74 -44.53 22.62
CA PRO A 414 -8.15 -44.34 24.01
C PRO A 414 -9.18 -43.21 24.13
N ALA A 415 -10.29 -43.54 24.77
CA ALA A 415 -11.35 -42.64 25.15
C ALA A 415 -10.82 -41.52 26.08
N ILE A 416 -11.10 -40.29 25.70
CA ILE A 416 -10.98 -39.11 26.56
C ILE A 416 -12.02 -39.26 27.69
N PRO A 417 -11.68 -39.06 28.97
CA PRO A 417 -12.65 -39.21 30.05
C PRO A 417 -13.80 -38.21 29.89
N ALA A 418 -15.03 -38.70 30.06
CA ALA A 418 -16.23 -37.88 30.06
C ALA A 418 -16.11 -36.77 31.11
N PRO A 419 -16.36 -35.49 30.78
CA PRO A 419 -16.43 -34.46 31.80
C PRO A 419 -17.65 -34.75 32.69
N SER A 420 -17.41 -34.74 33.99
CA SER A 420 -18.42 -34.83 35.03
C SER A 420 -19.49 -33.74 34.84
N SER A 421 -20.75 -34.15 34.99
CA SER A 421 -21.90 -33.26 34.99
C SER A 421 -21.73 -32.18 36.06
N THR A 422 -21.42 -30.96 35.63
CA THR A 422 -21.48 -29.78 36.51
C THR A 422 -22.88 -29.19 36.42
N LYS A 423 -23.60 -29.25 37.54
CA LYS A 423 -24.86 -28.56 37.78
C LYS A 423 -24.72 -27.05 37.49
N ALA A 424 -25.80 -26.47 37.00
CA ALA A 424 -25.96 -25.06 36.65
C ALA A 424 -25.38 -24.11 37.71
N ALA A 425 -24.34 -23.37 37.30
CA ALA A 425 -23.90 -22.14 37.93
C ALA A 425 -23.55 -21.14 36.81
N ASN A 426 -24.52 -20.81 35.96
CA ASN A 426 -24.40 -19.71 35.01
C ASN A 426 -24.77 -18.41 35.73
N VAL A 427 -23.86 -18.01 36.62
CA VAL A 427 -23.78 -16.65 37.16
C VAL A 427 -22.74 -15.92 36.32
N ILE A 428 -23.11 -14.78 35.74
CA ILE A 428 -22.22 -13.86 35.00
C ILE A 428 -20.94 -13.67 35.81
N LYS A 429 -19.84 -14.28 35.39
CA LYS A 429 -18.51 -14.03 35.95
C LYS A 429 -17.86 -12.90 35.16
N ASP A 430 -18.27 -11.68 35.48
CA ASP A 430 -17.55 -10.42 35.24
C ASP A 430 -16.91 -10.27 33.84
N ASP A 431 -17.66 -9.67 32.92
CA ASP A 431 -17.35 -9.48 31.49
C ASP A 431 -16.24 -8.46 31.21
N GLY A 432 -15.24 -8.29 32.08
CA GLY A 432 -14.23 -7.24 31.94
C GLY A 432 -12.90 -7.51 32.62
N LYS A 433 -12.58 -8.77 32.91
CA LYS A 433 -11.34 -9.10 33.64
C LYS A 433 -10.09 -8.68 32.86
N LEU A 434 -9.17 -8.05 33.58
CA LEU A 434 -7.83 -7.73 33.08
C LEU A 434 -7.11 -9.03 32.75
N ALA A 435 -6.74 -9.20 31.49
CA ALA A 435 -5.95 -10.31 30.99
C ALA A 435 -4.56 -9.83 30.58
N VAL A 436 -3.53 -10.62 30.89
CA VAL A 436 -2.17 -10.42 30.39
C VAL A 436 -2.01 -11.26 29.13
N GLY A 437 -1.69 -10.63 28.00
CA GLY A 437 -1.41 -11.29 26.73
C GLY A 437 0.04 -11.11 26.32
N VAL A 438 0.64 -12.17 25.77
CA VAL A 438 1.99 -12.16 25.18
C VAL A 438 1.85 -12.50 23.69
N GLY A 439 2.35 -11.64 22.80
CA GLY A 439 2.23 -11.82 21.35
C GLY A 439 0.82 -11.61 20.77
N VAL A 440 -0.16 -11.22 21.59
CA VAL A 440 -1.54 -10.92 21.16
C VAL A 440 -1.61 -9.54 20.53
N ASP A 441 -2.37 -9.38 19.44
CA ASP A 441 -2.48 -8.11 18.68
C ASP A 441 -1.13 -7.56 18.18
N GLY A 442 -0.07 -8.38 18.15
CA GLY A 442 1.29 -8.00 17.78
C GLY A 442 2.12 -7.33 18.89
N ASP A 443 1.56 -7.19 20.08
CA ASP A 443 2.29 -6.64 21.22
C ASP A 443 3.12 -7.71 21.92
N VAL A 444 4.35 -7.37 22.30
CA VAL A 444 5.24 -8.28 23.05
C VAL A 444 4.59 -8.67 24.38
N VAL A 445 4.07 -7.70 25.12
CA VAL A 445 3.26 -7.89 26.33
C VAL A 445 2.17 -6.82 26.33
N GLN A 446 0.94 -7.21 26.65
CA GLN A 446 -0.14 -6.27 26.89
C GLN A 446 -1.00 -6.68 28.08
N ILE A 447 -1.62 -5.70 28.72
CA ILE A 447 -2.69 -5.90 29.69
C ILE A 447 -3.95 -5.36 29.03
N LYS A 448 -4.95 -6.21 28.80
CA LYS A 448 -6.18 -5.85 28.08
C LYS A 448 -7.41 -6.31 28.86
N SER A 449 -8.41 -5.45 28.92
CA SER A 449 -9.79 -5.79 29.29
C SER A 449 -10.69 -5.34 28.14
N LEU A 450 -11.69 -6.15 27.81
CA LEU A 450 -12.65 -5.87 26.75
C LEU A 450 -14.01 -6.46 27.13
N ASP A 451 -15.00 -5.60 27.34
CA ASP A 451 -16.34 -6.04 27.73
C ASP A 451 -17.28 -6.32 26.58
N ARG A 452 -18.54 -6.67 26.87
CA ARG A 452 -19.58 -6.98 25.87
C ARG A 452 -19.97 -5.79 25.00
N GLU A 453 -19.83 -4.56 25.49
CA GLU A 453 -20.10 -3.32 24.75
C GLU A 453 -18.86 -2.79 24.00
N ALA A 454 -17.86 -3.65 23.83
CA ALA A 454 -16.57 -3.30 23.25
C ALA A 454 -15.83 -2.19 24.01
N ASN A 455 -16.16 -1.94 25.29
CA ASN A 455 -15.38 -1.04 26.13
C ASN A 455 -14.03 -1.69 26.38
N ARG A 456 -12.96 -0.98 26.05
CA ARG A 456 -11.60 -1.51 26.04
C ARG A 456 -10.72 -0.73 27.00
N PHE A 457 -10.00 -1.44 27.84
CA PHE A 457 -8.81 -0.95 28.49
C PHE A 457 -7.60 -1.73 27.96
N LYS A 458 -6.53 -1.04 27.54
CA LYS A 458 -5.31 -1.70 27.05
C LYS A 458 -4.06 -0.93 27.45
N ILE A 459 -3.10 -1.61 28.08
CA ILE A 459 -1.74 -1.12 28.28
C ILE A 459 -0.80 -1.94 27.41
N ALA A 460 -0.02 -1.29 26.55
CA ALA A 460 0.97 -1.94 25.69
C ALA A 460 2.18 -1.02 25.41
N PRO A 461 3.38 -1.59 25.16
CA PRO A 461 4.53 -0.82 24.72
C PRO A 461 4.31 -0.29 23.29
N LYS A 462 4.71 0.95 23.04
CA LYS A 462 4.72 1.59 21.72
C LYS A 462 6.12 2.08 21.39
N VAL A 463 6.60 1.70 20.21
CA VAL A 463 7.89 2.13 19.66
C VAL A 463 7.66 3.13 18.54
N GLY A 464 8.36 4.26 18.58
CA GLY A 464 8.38 5.28 17.53
C GLY A 464 9.77 5.39 16.91
N PHE A 465 9.83 5.60 15.60
CA PHE A 465 11.06 5.81 14.85
C PHE A 465 10.99 7.16 14.12
N PHE A 466 12.03 7.97 14.26
CA PHE A 466 12.14 9.27 13.61
C PHE A 466 13.45 9.33 12.83
N PHE A 467 13.34 9.61 11.55
CA PHE A 467 14.49 9.61 10.64
C PHE A 467 14.86 11.03 10.22
N ASN A 468 16.15 11.23 9.94
CA ASN A 468 16.67 12.42 9.27
C ASN A 468 16.48 13.73 10.04
N ASP A 469 16.94 13.74 11.29
CA ASP A 469 17.10 14.95 12.10
C ASP A 469 18.55 15.48 12.03
N PRO A 470 18.77 16.80 12.00
CA PRO A 470 20.13 17.36 11.91
C PRO A 470 21.02 17.04 13.12
N SER A 471 20.46 16.78 14.30
CA SER A 471 21.23 16.39 15.50
C SER A 471 21.45 14.88 15.61
N GLY A 472 20.84 14.07 14.74
CA GLY A 472 20.98 12.61 14.67
C GLY A 472 20.13 11.97 13.57
N ALA A 473 20.72 11.13 12.72
CA ALA A 473 20.00 10.57 11.57
C ALA A 473 18.87 9.58 11.91
N PHE A 474 18.89 9.02 13.11
CA PHE A 474 17.88 8.11 13.62
C PHE A 474 17.64 8.41 15.11
N ARG A 475 16.39 8.63 15.46
CA ARG A 475 15.91 8.73 16.84
C ARG A 475 14.81 7.71 17.03
N TYR A 476 14.65 7.28 18.27
CA TYR A 476 13.62 6.33 18.66
C TYR A 476 12.98 6.75 19.98
N SER A 477 11.76 6.26 20.20
CA SER A 477 11.02 6.39 21.45
C SER A 477 10.40 5.05 21.82
N ILE A 478 10.43 4.70 23.10
CA ILE A 478 9.77 3.55 23.71
C ILE A 478 8.90 4.08 24.84
N SER A 479 7.60 3.87 24.71
CA SER A 479 6.58 4.37 25.64
C SER A 479 5.66 3.24 26.06
N ALA A 480 5.12 3.30 27.27
CA ALA A 480 3.98 2.49 27.67
C ALA A 480 2.70 3.30 27.43
N VAL A 481 1.77 2.79 26.63
CA VAL A 481 0.54 3.50 26.29
C VAL A 481 -0.65 2.78 26.89
N ALA A 482 -1.41 3.49 27.72
CA ALA A 482 -2.70 3.06 28.24
C ALA A 482 -3.81 3.68 27.39
N ASN A 483 -4.64 2.84 26.77
CA ASN A 483 -5.83 3.22 26.04
C ASN A 483 -7.07 2.85 26.85
N TYR A 484 -8.04 3.76 26.90
CA TYR A 484 -9.35 3.54 27.49
C TYR A 484 -10.41 4.04 26.52
N ASP A 485 -11.10 3.09 25.90
CA ASP A 485 -12.20 3.34 24.98
C ASP A 485 -13.50 2.88 25.64
N ARG A 486 -14.50 3.76 25.72
CA ARG A 486 -15.78 3.47 26.34
C ARG A 486 -16.94 3.99 25.50
N ARG A 487 -17.90 3.13 25.20
CA ARG A 487 -19.22 3.48 24.71
C ARG A 487 -20.02 4.13 25.84
N LEU A 488 -20.55 5.32 25.59
CA LEU A 488 -21.38 6.07 26.53
C LEU A 488 -22.87 6.04 26.14
N GLY A 489 -23.18 5.55 24.94
CA GLY A 489 -24.52 5.40 24.39
C GLY A 489 -24.44 5.23 22.88
N ASP A 490 -25.58 5.25 22.20
CA ASP A 490 -25.69 5.03 20.75
C ASP A 490 -24.74 5.90 19.94
N GLY A 491 -23.72 5.28 19.33
CA GLY A 491 -22.73 5.99 18.53
C GLY A 491 -21.89 7.01 19.30
N LEU A 492 -21.99 7.10 20.63
CA LEU A 492 -21.24 8.05 21.47
C LEU A 492 -20.12 7.30 22.19
N TYR A 493 -18.87 7.67 21.91
CA TYR A 493 -17.68 7.02 22.43
C TYR A 493 -16.73 8.03 23.08
N LEU A 494 -16.19 7.65 24.24
CA LEU A 494 -15.03 8.28 24.86
C LEU A 494 -13.78 7.50 24.47
N ASN A 495 -12.86 8.12 23.76
CA ASN A 495 -11.57 7.54 23.41
C ASN A 495 -10.45 8.28 24.13
N SER A 496 -9.72 7.58 25.00
CA SER A 496 -8.63 8.17 25.79
C SER A 496 -7.33 7.40 25.59
N ALA A 497 -6.22 8.11 25.52
CA ALA A 497 -4.88 7.54 25.49
C ALA A 497 -3.94 8.36 26.37
N ALA A 498 -3.27 7.68 27.29
CA ALA A 498 -2.19 8.20 28.12
C ALA A 498 -0.89 7.47 27.77
N SER A 499 0.20 8.21 27.66
CA SER A 499 1.52 7.70 27.31
C SER A 499 2.49 8.00 28.44
N LEU A 500 3.25 6.98 28.84
CA LEU A 500 4.41 7.11 29.72
C LEU A 500 5.67 6.81 28.91
N GLN A 501 6.48 7.84 28.68
CA GLN A 501 7.75 7.74 28.01
C GLN A 501 8.76 7.03 28.92
N LEU A 502 9.25 5.87 28.49
CA LEU A 502 10.22 5.06 29.23
C LEU A 502 11.64 5.44 28.81
N LEU A 503 11.89 5.40 27.50
CA LEU A 503 13.18 5.70 26.89
C LEU A 503 12.94 6.46 25.59
N GLU A 504 13.67 7.54 25.32
CA GLU A 504 13.68 8.18 24.01
C GLU A 504 14.94 9.00 23.79
N THR A 505 15.20 9.33 22.53
CA THR A 505 16.39 10.08 22.11
C THR A 505 16.04 11.38 21.36
N VAL A 506 14.76 11.68 21.19
CA VAL A 506 14.23 12.84 20.43
C VAL A 506 14.29 14.12 21.27
N SER A 507 14.10 14.05 22.58
CA SER A 507 14.27 15.19 23.51
C SER A 507 15.68 15.76 23.50
N GLY A 508 16.66 14.93 23.12
CA GLY A 508 18.05 15.32 22.92
C GLY A 508 18.27 16.27 21.73
N VAL A 509 17.26 16.52 20.90
CA VAL A 509 17.28 17.54 19.84
C VAL A 509 17.17 18.91 20.51
N LYS A 510 18.32 19.58 20.68
CA LYS A 510 18.42 20.92 21.28
C LYS A 510 18.27 22.06 20.27
N GLN A 511 18.25 21.75 18.98
CA GLN A 511 18.19 22.76 17.94
C GLN A 511 16.74 23.22 17.76
N PRO A 512 16.48 24.54 17.70
CA PRO A 512 15.14 25.06 17.43
C PRO A 512 14.71 24.71 15.99
N SER A 513 13.39 24.63 15.78
CA SER A 513 12.83 24.50 14.43
C SER A 513 13.30 25.67 13.56
N ASN A 514 13.65 25.37 12.31
CA ASN A 514 13.98 26.36 11.28
C ASN A 514 12.81 26.55 10.28
N SER A 515 11.61 26.07 10.60
CA SER A 515 10.42 26.34 9.78
C SER A 515 10.00 27.79 9.93
N ASN A 516 9.68 28.45 8.80
CA ASN A 516 9.14 29.81 8.81
C ASN A 516 7.60 29.82 8.82
N LEU A 517 6.97 28.65 8.71
CA LEU A 517 5.53 28.49 8.82
C LEU A 517 5.14 28.36 10.29
N PRO A 518 3.85 28.52 10.66
CA PRO A 518 3.41 28.15 11.99
C PRO A 518 3.84 26.72 12.33
N HIS A 519 4.50 26.54 13.47
CA HIS A 519 5.02 25.25 13.90
C HIS A 519 3.85 24.35 14.32
N VAL A 520 3.42 23.45 13.42
CA VAL A 520 2.31 22.52 13.66
C VAL A 520 2.78 21.08 13.84
N ARG A 521 4.01 20.76 13.44
CA ARG A 521 4.68 19.47 13.61
C ARG A 521 6.13 19.58 14.07
N THR A 522 6.82 20.68 13.77
CA THR A 522 8.26 20.79 14.04
C THR A 522 8.65 20.79 15.51
N ASP A 523 7.74 21.22 16.39
CA ASP A 523 8.02 21.34 17.83
C ASP A 523 7.89 20.02 18.60
N VAL A 524 7.84 18.86 17.93
CA VAL A 524 7.69 17.55 18.58
C VAL A 524 8.74 17.28 19.68
N ALA A 525 9.96 17.78 19.51
CA ALA A 525 11.01 17.69 20.54
C ALA A 525 10.66 18.46 21.82
N GLU A 526 9.96 19.59 21.73
CA GLU A 526 9.49 20.36 22.90
C GLU A 526 8.40 19.61 23.65
N TYR A 527 7.44 19.00 22.93
CA TYR A 527 6.39 18.18 23.54
C TYR A 527 6.96 16.99 24.29
N LEU A 528 8.01 16.33 23.76
CA LEU A 528 8.69 15.23 24.44
C LEU A 528 9.56 15.69 25.63
N ARG A 529 10.04 16.94 25.63
CA ARG A 529 10.78 17.55 26.76
C ARG A 529 9.87 18.01 27.90
N GLY A 530 8.60 18.25 27.62
CA GLY A 530 7.65 18.80 28.60
C GLY A 530 7.34 17.90 29.79
N GLY A 531 7.50 16.58 29.64
CA GLY A 531 7.32 15.60 30.72
C GLY A 531 7.31 14.16 30.22
N ARG A 532 7.56 13.19 31.10
CA ARG A 532 7.52 11.76 30.75
C ARG A 532 6.09 11.23 30.58
N PHE A 533 5.12 11.84 31.24
CA PHE A 533 3.72 11.47 31.14
C PHE A 533 2.98 12.46 30.24
N SER A 534 2.28 11.97 29.22
CA SER A 534 1.40 12.79 28.39
C SER A 534 0.01 12.17 28.27
N LEU A 535 -1.00 13.03 28.28
CA LEU A 535 -2.35 12.66 27.89
C LEU A 535 -2.50 12.97 26.41
N SER A 536 -2.20 11.99 25.57
CA SER A 536 -2.11 12.19 24.13
C SER A 536 -3.47 12.39 23.48
N ARG A 537 -4.52 11.78 24.03
CA ARG A 537 -5.87 11.85 23.48
C ARG A 537 -6.93 11.70 24.56
N VAL A 538 -7.97 12.53 24.49
CA VAL A 538 -9.24 12.39 25.22
C VAL A 538 -10.30 12.99 24.33
N LEU A 539 -11.08 12.13 23.68
CA LEU A 539 -12.03 12.52 22.64
C LEU A 539 -13.39 11.99 22.97
N LEU A 540 -14.39 12.85 22.83
CA LEU A 540 -15.77 12.44 22.70
C LEU A 540 -16.11 12.40 21.22
N ASN A 541 -16.46 11.22 20.71
CA ASN A 541 -16.81 10.97 19.32
C ASN A 541 -18.30 10.57 19.23
N LYS A 542 -19.06 11.24 18.37
CA LYS A 542 -20.44 10.89 18.02
C LYS A 542 -20.50 10.46 16.56
N TYR A 543 -20.78 9.19 16.32
CA TYR A 543 -20.99 8.61 14.98
C TYR A 543 -22.48 8.46 14.70
N ASN A 544 -22.91 8.91 13.53
CA ASN A 544 -24.31 8.87 13.10
C ASN A 544 -24.40 8.54 11.61
N ASN A 545 -25.49 7.87 11.22
CA ASN A 545 -25.89 7.66 9.83
C ASN A 545 -27.24 8.38 9.59
N PRO A 546 -27.25 9.70 9.31
CA PRO A 546 -28.48 10.49 9.21
C PRO A 546 -29.36 10.15 8.00
N ALA A 547 -28.76 9.61 6.94
CA ALA A 547 -29.44 9.18 5.73
C ALA A 547 -28.74 7.94 5.17
N GLU A 548 -29.43 7.19 4.32
CA GLU A 548 -28.81 6.10 3.58
C GLU A 548 -27.53 6.59 2.92
N ARG A 549 -26.45 5.82 3.06
CA ARG A 549 -25.15 6.09 2.43
C ARG A 549 -24.44 7.36 2.90
N VAL A 550 -24.99 8.10 3.86
CA VAL A 550 -24.37 9.30 4.45
C VAL A 550 -23.99 8.99 5.89
N TYR A 551 -22.69 8.98 6.17
CA TYR A 551 -22.13 8.72 7.49
C TYR A 551 -21.51 10.00 8.03
N THR A 552 -21.63 10.22 9.32
CA THR A 552 -21.18 11.45 9.98
C THR A 552 -20.46 11.14 11.27
N ARG A 553 -19.45 11.95 11.57
CA ARG A 553 -18.71 11.95 12.82
C ARG A 553 -18.66 13.37 13.35
N MET A 554 -18.92 13.55 14.63
CA MET A 554 -18.60 14.77 15.38
C MET A 554 -17.63 14.41 16.50
N SER A 555 -16.63 15.26 16.74
CA SER A 555 -15.56 14.98 17.70
C SER A 555 -15.14 16.23 18.46
N ALA A 556 -15.00 16.10 19.77
CA ALA A 556 -14.52 17.19 20.64
C ALA A 556 -13.52 16.68 21.68
N GLY A 557 -12.47 17.45 21.94
CA GLY A 557 -11.50 17.18 23.00
C GLY A 557 -10.03 17.31 22.57
N LEU A 558 -9.16 16.50 23.16
CA LEU A 558 -7.73 16.43 22.83
C LEU A 558 -7.54 15.43 21.69
N TYR A 559 -7.26 15.92 20.48
CA TYR A 559 -7.15 15.09 19.27
C TYR A 559 -5.83 14.31 19.28
N GLU A 560 -4.74 15.01 19.60
CA GLU A 560 -3.38 14.50 19.62
C GLU A 560 -2.53 15.32 20.59
N ASP A 561 -1.25 14.95 20.80
CA ASP A 561 -0.33 15.66 21.70
C ASP A 561 -0.23 17.17 21.39
N MET A 562 -0.37 17.55 20.11
CA MET A 562 -0.18 18.93 19.64
C MET A 562 -1.47 19.75 19.54
N PHE A 563 -2.63 19.13 19.34
CA PHE A 563 -3.87 19.85 19.05
C PHE A 563 -5.06 19.34 19.85
N ARG A 564 -5.89 20.29 20.30
CA ARG A 564 -7.22 20.08 20.83
C ARG A 564 -8.23 20.81 19.96
N GLY A 565 -9.48 20.38 19.95
CA GLY A 565 -10.48 21.08 19.16
C GLY A 565 -11.84 20.41 19.11
N VAL A 566 -12.65 20.92 18.19
CA VAL A 566 -13.96 20.39 17.84
C VAL A 566 -14.09 20.35 16.32
N GLY A 567 -14.70 19.31 15.79
CA GLY A 567 -14.77 19.10 14.36
C GLY A 567 -15.69 17.97 13.98
N GLY A 568 -15.82 17.74 12.68
CA GLY A 568 -16.65 16.67 12.16
C GLY A 568 -16.29 16.28 10.74
N GLN A 569 -16.78 15.11 10.35
CA GLN A 569 -16.60 14.53 9.02
C GLN A 569 -17.96 14.05 8.51
N VAL A 570 -18.24 14.29 7.23
CA VAL A 570 -19.40 13.75 6.51
C VAL A 570 -18.88 12.95 5.33
N LEU A 571 -19.20 11.67 5.27
CA LEU A 571 -18.82 10.75 4.21
C LEU A 571 -20.07 10.33 3.42
N TYR A 572 -20.01 10.46 2.10
CA TYR A 572 -20.99 9.91 1.17
C TYR A 572 -20.43 8.69 0.43
N LEU A 573 -21.14 7.56 0.57
CA LEU A 573 -20.78 6.27 0.00
C LEU A 573 -21.83 5.81 -1.03
N PRO A 574 -21.73 6.24 -2.30
CA PRO A 574 -22.67 5.82 -3.35
C PRO A 574 -22.68 4.30 -3.56
N LYS A 575 -23.85 3.77 -3.95
CA LYS A 575 -24.07 2.34 -4.26
C LYS A 575 -23.36 1.97 -5.57
N ASP A 576 -22.77 0.77 -5.63
CA ASP A 576 -22.17 0.15 -6.83
C ASP A 576 -21.22 1.05 -7.63
N SER A 577 -20.55 1.98 -6.94
CA SER A 577 -19.63 2.93 -7.57
C SER A 577 -18.19 2.69 -7.13
N ARG A 578 -17.24 3.16 -7.93
CA ARG A 578 -15.80 3.12 -7.62
C ARG A 578 -15.31 4.33 -6.82
N TRP A 579 -16.20 5.25 -6.45
CA TRP A 579 -15.82 6.50 -5.78
C TRP A 579 -16.54 6.71 -4.46
N ALA A 580 -15.90 7.46 -3.56
CA ALA A 580 -16.47 7.98 -2.33
C ALA A 580 -15.99 9.41 -2.11
N ALA A 581 -16.77 10.23 -1.41
CA ALA A 581 -16.36 11.60 -1.10
C ALA A 581 -16.68 11.94 0.36
N ASP A 582 -15.78 12.66 1.01
CA ASP A 582 -16.02 13.19 2.34
C ASP A 582 -15.56 14.64 2.49
N VAL A 583 -16.12 15.31 3.49
CA VAL A 583 -15.71 16.64 3.92
C VAL A 583 -15.44 16.59 5.41
N ALA A 584 -14.25 17.04 5.81
CA ALA A 584 -13.84 17.17 7.20
C ALA A 584 -13.56 18.64 7.53
N VAL A 585 -14.11 19.11 8.65
CA VAL A 585 -13.91 20.48 9.16
C VAL A 585 -13.58 20.41 10.64
N ASP A 586 -12.43 20.98 11.04
CA ASP A 586 -11.97 20.95 12.43
C ASP A 586 -11.47 22.32 12.86
N ALA A 587 -12.03 22.84 13.96
CA ALA A 587 -11.56 24.03 14.65
C ALA A 587 -10.59 23.62 15.77
N LEU A 588 -9.33 24.01 15.61
CA LEU A 588 -8.21 23.47 16.38
C LEU A 588 -7.45 24.59 17.11
N GLN A 589 -7.02 24.28 18.33
CA GLN A 589 -6.10 25.08 19.13
C GLN A 589 -4.87 24.24 19.48
N GLN A 590 -3.70 24.83 19.33
CA GLN A 590 -2.44 24.17 19.68
C GLN A 590 -2.29 24.05 21.20
N ARG A 591 -1.82 22.89 21.66
CA ARG A 591 -1.60 22.56 23.07
C ARG A 591 -0.23 23.05 23.54
N GLY A 592 -0.11 23.35 24.83
CA GLY A 592 1.16 23.69 25.46
C GLY A 592 2.06 22.46 25.63
N TYR A 593 3.36 22.68 25.89
CA TYR A 593 4.33 21.59 25.94
C TYR A 593 4.38 20.89 27.31
N LYS A 594 4.15 21.62 28.41
CA LYS A 594 4.43 21.15 29.78
C LYS A 594 3.20 20.72 30.59
N GLY A 595 2.03 21.35 30.34
CA GLY A 595 0.81 21.08 31.10
C GLY A 595 -0.19 20.19 30.35
N LEU A 596 -0.93 19.36 31.08
CA LEU A 596 -1.93 18.43 30.50
C LEU A 596 -3.04 19.15 29.72
N LEU A 597 -3.46 20.32 30.20
CA LEU A 597 -4.53 21.17 29.62
C LEU A 597 -4.00 22.53 29.12
N ASP A 598 -2.68 22.70 29.11
CA ASP A 598 -2.03 23.93 28.67
C ASP A 598 -2.31 24.18 27.17
N SER A 599 -2.30 25.44 26.76
CA SER A 599 -2.64 25.85 25.41
C SER A 599 -1.80 27.02 24.93
N ARG A 600 -1.56 27.05 23.62
CA ARG A 600 -0.91 28.14 22.93
C ARG A 600 -1.95 29.02 22.24
N ASP A 601 -1.54 30.23 21.87
CA ASP A 601 -2.41 31.20 21.18
C ASP A 601 -2.74 30.79 19.74
N TYR A 602 -1.95 29.89 19.16
CA TYR A 602 -2.17 29.43 17.79
C TYR A 602 -3.48 28.65 17.67
N LYS A 603 -4.40 29.21 16.88
CA LYS A 603 -5.68 28.62 16.49
C LYS A 603 -5.78 28.55 14.98
N THR A 604 -6.39 27.49 14.48
CA THR A 604 -6.62 27.27 13.05
C THR A 604 -7.94 26.54 12.81
N VAL A 605 -8.49 26.69 11.61
CA VAL A 605 -9.64 25.90 11.13
C VAL A 605 -9.18 25.18 9.87
N THR A 606 -9.21 23.85 9.90
CA THR A 606 -8.98 23.02 8.71
C THR A 606 -10.31 22.70 8.08
N ALA A 607 -10.36 22.71 6.75
CA ALA A 607 -11.54 22.33 5.98
C ALA A 607 -11.04 21.63 4.72
N ILE A 608 -11.28 20.33 4.61
CA ILE A 608 -10.73 19.46 3.58
C ILE A 608 -11.86 18.65 2.96
N GLY A 609 -12.02 18.79 1.64
CA GLY A 609 -12.83 17.88 0.83
C GLY A 609 -11.95 16.79 0.23
N SER A 610 -12.36 15.54 0.36
CA SER A 610 -11.65 14.38 -0.17
C SER A 610 -12.51 13.67 -1.23
N LEU A 611 -11.88 13.28 -2.33
CA LEU A 611 -12.44 12.37 -3.32
C LEU A 611 -11.56 11.13 -3.39
N HIS A 612 -12.16 9.97 -3.14
CA HIS A 612 -11.53 8.66 -3.21
C HIS A 612 -12.02 7.94 -4.44
N TYR A 613 -11.10 7.39 -5.23
CA TYR A 613 -11.45 6.64 -6.43
C TYR A 613 -10.65 5.34 -6.51
N ARG A 614 -11.36 4.21 -6.66
CA ARG A 614 -10.77 2.88 -6.81
C ARG A 614 -10.55 2.55 -8.28
N LEU A 615 -9.29 2.42 -8.65
CA LEU A 615 -8.82 1.93 -9.93
C LEU A 615 -8.79 0.39 -9.96
N PRO A 616 -8.67 -0.23 -11.14
CA PRO A 616 -8.38 -1.66 -11.25
C PRO A 616 -7.11 -2.06 -10.46
N HIS A 617 -6.98 -3.35 -10.13
CA HIS A 617 -5.85 -3.92 -9.38
C HIS A 617 -5.69 -3.38 -7.95
N ASP A 618 -6.82 -3.07 -7.29
CA ASP A 618 -6.88 -2.68 -5.87
C ASP A 618 -6.05 -1.43 -5.53
N ILE A 619 -5.98 -0.53 -6.50
CA ILE A 619 -5.37 0.79 -6.37
C ILE A 619 -6.43 1.81 -5.99
N THR A 620 -6.18 2.60 -4.95
CA THR A 620 -7.00 3.75 -4.56
C THR A 620 -6.21 5.03 -4.78
N VAL A 621 -6.82 6.00 -5.47
CA VAL A 621 -6.31 7.37 -5.59
C VAL A 621 -7.22 8.28 -4.76
N THR A 622 -6.62 9.07 -3.89
CA THR A 622 -7.33 10.05 -3.06
C THR A 622 -6.82 11.45 -3.37
N ALA A 623 -7.73 12.36 -3.72
CA ALA A 623 -7.43 13.80 -3.82
C ALA A 623 -8.06 14.50 -2.62
N ARG A 624 -7.27 15.20 -1.81
CA ARG A 624 -7.71 15.98 -0.65
C ARG A 624 -7.40 17.44 -0.88
N ALA A 625 -8.41 18.30 -1.00
CA ALA A 625 -8.26 19.71 -1.30
C ALA A 625 -8.86 20.58 -0.19
N GLY A 626 -8.14 21.63 0.21
CA GLY A 626 -8.63 22.53 1.25
C GLY A 626 -7.54 23.26 2.02
N ARG A 627 -7.86 23.62 3.27
CA ARG A 627 -6.97 24.34 4.20
C ARG A 627 -6.34 23.38 5.22
N PHE A 628 -5.02 23.39 5.28
CA PHE A 628 -4.17 22.57 6.14
C PHE A 628 -3.83 23.28 7.46
N LEU A 629 -3.15 22.56 8.38
CA LEU A 629 -2.89 23.00 9.75
C LEU A 629 -2.09 24.32 9.83
N ALA A 630 -1.10 24.51 8.96
CA ALA A 630 -0.26 25.71 8.91
C ALA A 630 -0.95 26.88 8.20
N LYS A 631 -2.28 26.80 8.00
CA LYS A 631 -3.16 27.77 7.31
C LYS A 631 -2.93 27.89 5.81
N ASP A 632 -2.06 27.06 5.24
CA ASP A 632 -1.84 26.92 3.82
C ASP A 632 -3.02 26.19 3.15
N THR A 633 -3.30 26.56 1.91
CA THR A 633 -4.35 25.97 1.08
C THR A 633 -3.74 25.27 -0.12
N GLY A 634 -4.25 24.08 -0.43
CA GLY A 634 -3.72 23.30 -1.53
C GLY A 634 -4.42 21.98 -1.74
N VAL A 635 -3.73 21.07 -2.42
CA VAL A 635 -4.21 19.74 -2.77
C VAL A 635 -3.15 18.70 -2.43
N ARG A 636 -3.57 17.65 -1.73
CA ARG A 636 -2.81 16.42 -1.52
C ARG A 636 -3.34 15.34 -2.45
N MET A 637 -2.44 14.73 -3.20
CA MET A 637 -2.71 13.52 -3.97
C MET A 637 -2.07 12.35 -3.25
N GLU A 638 -2.86 11.32 -2.97
CA GLU A 638 -2.42 10.07 -2.37
C GLU A 638 -2.71 8.92 -3.33
N PHE A 639 -1.75 8.03 -3.47
CA PHE A 639 -1.86 6.80 -4.23
C PHE A 639 -1.54 5.65 -3.29
N LYS A 640 -2.41 4.65 -3.21
CA LYS A 640 -2.14 3.41 -2.47
C LYS A 640 -2.61 2.19 -3.23
N ARG A 641 -1.87 1.09 -3.10
CA ARG A 641 -2.27 -0.24 -3.58
C ARG A 641 -2.47 -1.16 -2.39
N ARG A 642 -3.60 -1.85 -2.33
CA ARG A 642 -3.88 -2.93 -1.38
C ARG A 642 -3.60 -4.27 -2.06
N PHE A 643 -2.86 -5.14 -1.38
CA PHE A 643 -2.61 -6.51 -1.82
C PHE A 643 -3.59 -7.49 -1.17
N GLN A 644 -3.62 -8.74 -1.63
CA GLN A 644 -4.56 -9.75 -1.10
C GLN A 644 -4.31 -10.09 0.38
N SER A 645 -3.08 -9.95 0.88
CA SER A 645 -2.75 -9.97 2.32
C SER A 645 -3.44 -8.87 3.13
N GLY A 646 -4.03 -7.87 2.47
CA GLY A 646 -4.52 -6.64 3.09
C GLY A 646 -3.42 -5.62 3.40
N ILE A 647 -2.15 -5.94 3.12
CA ILE A 647 -1.04 -4.99 3.19
C ILE A 647 -1.28 -3.88 2.18
N GLU A 648 -1.04 -2.64 2.59
CA GLU A 648 -1.19 -1.45 1.75
C GLU A 648 0.13 -0.72 1.64
N VAL A 649 0.53 -0.39 0.41
CA VAL A 649 1.70 0.45 0.12
C VAL A 649 1.21 1.69 -0.59
N GLY A 650 1.64 2.87 -0.14
CA GLY A 650 1.23 4.12 -0.75
C GLY A 650 2.26 5.24 -0.66
N ALA A 651 1.96 6.31 -1.38
CA ALA A 651 2.73 7.54 -1.40
C ALA A 651 1.77 8.72 -1.50
N TRP A 652 2.20 9.86 -0.98
CA TRP A 652 1.48 11.12 -1.14
C TRP A 652 2.40 12.25 -1.59
N TYR A 653 1.79 13.22 -2.26
CA TYR A 653 2.40 14.50 -2.61
C TYR A 653 1.38 15.61 -2.37
N THR A 654 1.80 16.63 -1.63
CA THR A 654 0.98 17.77 -1.27
C THR A 654 1.55 19.02 -1.91
N HIS A 655 0.72 19.71 -2.70
CA HIS A 655 1.05 21.00 -3.24
C HIS A 655 0.19 22.08 -2.59
N THR A 656 0.80 23.02 -1.89
CA THR A 656 0.09 24.15 -1.26
C THR A 656 0.76 25.48 -1.56
N ASN A 657 0.08 26.57 -1.19
CA ASN A 657 0.65 27.92 -1.20
C ASN A 657 1.62 28.18 -0.02
N GLY A 658 1.94 27.18 0.80
CA GLY A 658 2.91 27.30 1.89
C GLY A 658 4.34 27.51 1.36
N ASN A 659 5.01 28.56 1.85
CA ASN A 659 6.33 28.97 1.38
C ASN A 659 7.44 28.45 2.31
N ASP A 660 7.58 27.13 2.41
CA ASP A 660 8.61 26.47 3.23
C ASP A 660 9.98 26.49 2.52
N ILE A 661 10.74 27.56 2.73
CA ILE A 661 12.02 27.81 2.04
C ILE A 661 13.25 27.29 2.76
N THR A 662 13.09 26.62 3.91
CA THR A 662 14.23 26.09 4.67
C THR A 662 14.48 24.63 4.32
N SER A 663 15.75 24.21 4.41
CA SER A 663 16.19 22.91 3.90
C SER A 663 15.29 21.77 4.40
N PRO A 664 14.75 20.91 3.50
CA PRO A 664 15.17 20.70 2.10
C PRO A 664 14.57 21.67 1.06
N GLY A 665 13.76 22.66 1.45
CA GLY A 665 13.29 23.74 0.60
C GLY A 665 14.36 24.82 0.36
N THR A 666 14.14 25.65 -0.65
CA THR A 666 14.95 26.84 -0.95
C THR A 666 14.06 28.01 -1.37
N PRO A 667 14.53 29.27 -1.33
CA PRO A 667 13.75 30.41 -1.82
C PRO A 667 13.27 30.29 -3.28
N SER A 668 14.05 29.62 -4.13
CA SER A 668 13.69 29.38 -5.53
C SER A 668 12.81 28.15 -5.74
N LYS A 669 12.76 27.23 -4.75
CA LYS A 669 11.99 25.99 -4.80
C LYS A 669 11.56 25.60 -3.38
N PRO A 670 10.45 26.18 -2.88
CA PRO A 670 9.91 25.83 -1.57
C PRO A 670 9.64 24.32 -1.48
N TYR A 671 9.84 23.78 -0.28
CA TYR A 671 9.52 22.39 0.01
C TYR A 671 8.02 22.14 -0.13
N GLN A 672 7.70 20.95 -0.62
CA GLN A 672 6.34 20.46 -0.80
C GLN A 672 6.27 19.12 -0.09
N ASP A 673 5.23 18.94 0.74
CA ASP A 673 5.09 17.76 1.57
C ASP A 673 4.91 16.50 0.71
N ARG A 674 5.58 15.43 1.11
CA ARG A 674 5.64 14.17 0.39
C ARG A 674 6.15 13.07 1.30
N GLY A 675 5.67 11.86 1.06
CA GLY A 675 6.14 10.69 1.79
C GLY A 675 5.62 9.40 1.19
N ILE A 676 6.11 8.31 1.76
CA ILE A 676 5.67 6.95 1.48
C ILE A 676 5.19 6.29 2.76
N PHE A 677 4.22 5.40 2.67
CA PHE A 677 3.70 4.65 3.80
C PHE A 677 3.45 3.19 3.46
N LEU A 678 3.44 2.38 4.51
CA LEU A 678 3.14 0.97 4.54
C LEU A 678 2.16 0.72 5.70
N SER A 679 1.06 0.04 5.42
CA SER A 679 0.12 -0.44 6.44
C SER A 679 0.02 -1.95 6.36
N VAL A 680 0.33 -2.63 7.46
CA VAL A 680 0.42 -4.09 7.53
C VAL A 680 -0.65 -4.61 8.49
N PRO A 681 -1.72 -5.27 8.01
CA PRO A 681 -2.62 -5.99 8.89
C PRO A 681 -1.85 -7.15 9.54
N LEU A 682 -1.83 -7.15 10.86
CA LEU A 682 -1.10 -8.16 11.63
C LEU A 682 -1.78 -9.53 11.56
N ASN A 683 -3.02 -9.58 11.06
CA ASN A 683 -3.71 -10.84 10.80
C ASN A 683 -2.84 -11.80 9.99
N SER A 684 -2.31 -11.40 8.84
CA SER A 684 -1.51 -12.30 8.00
C SER A 684 -0.14 -12.65 8.61
N MET A 685 0.26 -11.98 9.70
CA MET A 685 1.55 -12.13 10.37
C MET A 685 1.46 -12.83 11.74
N LEU A 686 0.29 -13.32 12.15
CA LEU A 686 0.11 -13.95 13.46
C LEU A 686 -0.61 -15.29 13.35
N PRO A 687 -0.29 -16.25 14.24
CA PRO A 687 -0.95 -17.57 14.32
C PRO A 687 -2.39 -17.53 14.87
N MET A 688 -2.94 -16.33 15.08
CA MET A 688 -4.30 -16.07 15.53
C MET A 688 -4.87 -14.90 14.73
N ASP A 689 -6.19 -14.78 14.69
CA ASP A 689 -6.82 -13.59 14.11
C ASP A 689 -6.59 -12.34 14.95
N THR A 690 -6.44 -11.21 14.27
CA THR A 690 -6.51 -9.89 14.88
C THR A 690 -7.02 -8.86 13.88
N GLN A 691 -7.65 -7.81 14.38
CA GLN A 691 -7.97 -6.62 13.58
C GLN A 691 -6.86 -5.56 13.63
N SER A 692 -5.77 -5.83 14.35
CA SER A 692 -4.69 -4.87 14.54
C SER A 692 -3.88 -4.66 13.26
N THR A 693 -3.47 -3.41 13.03
CA THR A 693 -2.66 -2.99 11.88
C THR A 693 -1.42 -2.26 12.37
N ALA A 694 -0.25 -2.57 11.80
CA ALA A 694 0.98 -1.82 12.01
C ALA A 694 1.18 -0.83 10.85
N GLY A 695 1.37 0.45 11.17
CA GLY A 695 1.64 1.50 10.19
C GLY A 695 3.08 1.99 10.26
N PHE A 696 3.67 2.24 9.10
CA PHE A 696 4.99 2.83 8.96
C PHE A 696 4.96 3.89 7.86
N ALA A 697 5.54 5.06 8.12
CA ALA A 697 5.64 6.13 7.12
C ALA A 697 7.02 6.80 7.17
N ILE A 698 7.52 7.18 6.00
CA ILE A 698 8.75 7.95 5.85
C ILE A 698 8.39 9.29 5.21
N ALA A 699 8.51 10.34 6.00
CA ALA A 699 8.42 11.73 5.56
C ALA A 699 9.32 12.62 6.44
N PRO A 700 9.80 13.77 5.93
CA PRO A 700 10.48 14.75 6.77
C PRO A 700 9.54 15.25 7.89
N TRP A 701 9.85 14.91 9.14
CA TRP A 701 9.07 15.32 10.31
C TRP A 701 9.38 16.75 10.78
N THR A 702 10.38 17.39 10.19
CA THR A 702 10.81 18.77 10.50
C THR A 702 10.10 19.81 9.63
N ARG A 703 8.97 19.50 8.99
CA ARG A 703 8.26 20.38 8.04
C ARG A 703 6.79 20.54 8.43
N ASP A 704 6.26 21.73 8.20
CA ASP A 704 4.89 22.12 8.60
C ASP A 704 3.92 22.29 7.42
N VAL A 705 4.44 22.43 6.19
CA VAL A 705 3.63 22.63 4.97
C VAL A 705 2.75 21.42 4.70
N GLY A 706 1.48 21.66 4.32
CA GLY A 706 0.54 20.61 3.90
C GLY A 706 0.16 19.61 5.01
N GLN A 707 0.43 19.91 6.28
CA GLN A 707 0.17 18.99 7.39
C GLN A 707 -1.32 18.91 7.75
N MET A 708 -1.79 17.71 8.05
CA MET A 708 -3.15 17.43 8.50
C MET A 708 -3.15 17.04 9.98
N VAL A 709 -4.22 17.37 10.70
CA VAL A 709 -4.46 16.85 12.05
C VAL A 709 -4.68 15.34 11.98
N ALA A 710 -4.23 14.59 12.99
CA ALA A 710 -4.59 13.18 13.08
C ALA A 710 -6.13 13.05 13.20
N SER A 711 -6.75 12.34 12.26
CA SER A 711 -8.21 12.16 12.26
C SER A 711 -8.66 11.41 13.52
N PRO A 712 -9.64 11.92 14.30
CA PRO A 712 -10.18 11.28 15.52
C PRO A 712 -10.90 9.94 15.30
N GLY A 713 -10.98 9.46 14.05
CA GLY A 713 -11.75 8.30 13.62
C GLY A 713 -12.22 8.52 12.18
N ASP A 714 -11.35 8.28 11.20
CA ASP A 714 -11.66 8.54 9.80
C ASP A 714 -12.76 7.59 9.28
N LEU A 715 -13.85 8.18 8.78
CA LEU A 715 -14.99 7.40 8.29
C LEU A 715 -14.63 6.59 7.05
N TYR A 716 -13.85 7.15 6.12
CA TYR A 716 -13.51 6.44 4.87
C TYR A 716 -12.68 5.19 5.18
N ASP A 717 -11.66 5.31 6.02
CA ASP A 717 -10.81 4.18 6.45
C ASP A 717 -11.63 3.06 7.12
N MET A 718 -12.68 3.42 7.87
CA MET A 718 -13.58 2.46 8.52
C MET A 718 -14.35 1.60 7.51
N PHE A 719 -14.83 2.21 6.42
CA PHE A 719 -15.68 1.59 5.40
C PHE A 719 -14.91 1.00 4.21
N GLU A 720 -13.67 1.40 3.97
CA GLU A 720 -12.94 1.02 2.76
C GLU A 720 -12.74 -0.50 2.64
N ARG A 721 -12.30 -1.19 3.71
CA ARG A 721 -12.11 -2.66 3.65
C ARG A 721 -13.42 -3.41 3.49
N PRO A 722 -14.44 -3.20 4.35
CA PRO A 722 -15.68 -3.93 4.22
C PRO A 722 -16.40 -3.68 2.89
N ARG A 723 -16.37 -2.45 2.37
CA ARG A 723 -16.91 -2.14 1.04
C ARG A 723 -16.15 -2.90 -0.05
N ALA A 724 -14.83 -3.01 0.07
CA ALA A 724 -14.05 -3.79 -0.87
C ALA A 724 -14.40 -5.28 -0.84
N ASP A 725 -14.60 -5.84 0.36
CA ASP A 725 -15.02 -7.22 0.56
C ASP A 725 -16.42 -7.45 -0.04
N MET A 726 -17.40 -6.59 0.24
CA MET A 726 -18.77 -6.71 -0.30
C MET A 726 -18.83 -6.75 -1.83
N HIS A 727 -17.96 -6.00 -2.50
CA HIS A 727 -17.91 -5.95 -3.97
C HIS A 727 -16.96 -7.00 -4.59
N SER A 728 -16.37 -7.88 -3.78
CA SER A 728 -15.48 -8.93 -4.27
C SER A 728 -16.26 -10.23 -4.52
N TYR A 729 -16.31 -10.69 -5.78
CA TYR A 729 -17.04 -11.90 -6.19
C TYR A 729 -18.51 -11.88 -5.71
N ASP A 730 -18.86 -12.69 -4.70
CA ASP A 730 -20.19 -12.76 -4.09
C ASP A 730 -20.31 -11.97 -2.77
N GLY A 731 -19.23 -11.36 -2.29
CA GLY A 731 -19.17 -10.55 -1.06
C GLY A 731 -19.24 -11.34 0.26
N LEU A 732 -19.41 -12.67 0.19
CA LEU A 732 -19.57 -13.51 1.39
C LEU A 732 -18.23 -14.00 1.94
N GLY A 733 -17.14 -13.93 1.17
CA GLY A 733 -15.80 -14.32 1.64
C GLY A 733 -15.74 -15.76 2.14
N ASN A 734 -14.94 -16.03 3.17
CA ASN A 734 -14.84 -17.34 3.83
C ASN A 734 -15.99 -17.58 4.83
N PHE A 735 -17.23 -17.52 4.36
CA PHE A 735 -18.42 -17.51 5.22
C PHE A 735 -18.52 -18.75 6.11
N ALA A 736 -18.44 -19.97 5.54
CA ALA A 736 -18.70 -21.20 6.29
C ALA A 736 -17.45 -21.77 6.99
N GLU A 737 -16.26 -21.23 6.70
CA GLU A 737 -14.95 -21.71 7.18
C GLU A 737 -14.66 -23.18 6.87
N ARG A 738 -15.28 -23.70 5.81
CA ARG A 738 -15.13 -25.11 5.42
C ARG A 738 -13.89 -25.30 4.54
N PRO A 739 -13.14 -26.41 4.67
CA PRO A 739 -11.99 -26.70 3.83
C PRO A 739 -12.28 -26.71 2.32
N ASP A 740 -13.46 -27.16 1.91
CA ASP A 740 -13.90 -27.19 0.50
C ASP A 740 -14.07 -25.78 -0.10
N GLU A 741 -14.20 -24.74 0.73
CA GLU A 741 -14.34 -23.36 0.25
C GLU A 741 -13.01 -22.65 0.05
N GLN A 742 -11.92 -23.13 0.68
CA GLN A 742 -10.63 -22.43 0.70
C GLN A 742 -10.05 -22.21 -0.71
N HIS A 743 -10.48 -23.00 -1.69
CA HIS A 743 -10.06 -22.91 -3.08
C HIS A 743 -11.04 -22.14 -3.98
N LEU A 744 -12.20 -21.71 -3.46
CA LEU A 744 -13.17 -20.96 -4.24
C LEU A 744 -12.66 -19.54 -4.50
N PRO A 745 -12.86 -18.97 -5.70
CA PRO A 745 -12.48 -17.58 -5.99
C PRO A 745 -13.08 -16.55 -5.03
N ALA A 746 -14.24 -16.84 -4.43
CA ALA A 746 -14.88 -15.98 -3.45
C ALA A 746 -14.16 -15.97 -2.07
N VAL A 747 -13.42 -17.02 -1.74
CA VAL A 747 -12.63 -17.13 -0.49
C VAL A 747 -11.19 -16.77 -0.72
N ASN A 748 -10.59 -17.34 -1.77
CA ASN A 748 -9.24 -17.07 -2.19
C ASN A 748 -9.27 -16.58 -3.64
N PRO A 749 -9.52 -15.27 -3.85
CA PRO A 749 -9.44 -14.66 -5.16
C PRO A 749 -8.15 -15.05 -5.87
N PRO A 750 -8.19 -15.58 -7.11
CA PRO A 750 -6.96 -15.72 -7.88
C PRO A 750 -6.26 -14.36 -7.96
N ASP A 751 -4.94 -14.38 -7.83
CA ASP A 751 -4.14 -13.18 -8.05
C ASP A 751 -4.52 -12.59 -9.42
N ARG A 752 -4.73 -11.27 -9.44
CA ARG A 752 -4.97 -10.53 -10.68
C ARG A 752 -3.64 -9.86 -10.99
N PRO A 753 -2.63 -10.60 -11.49
CA PRO A 753 -1.34 -10.02 -11.77
C PRO A 753 -1.56 -8.87 -12.74
N PHE A 754 -0.98 -7.73 -12.44
CA PHE A 754 -1.03 -6.60 -13.36
C PHE A 754 -0.42 -7.07 -14.68
N VAL A 755 -1.23 -7.20 -15.74
CA VAL A 755 -0.71 -7.67 -17.02
C VAL A 755 0.26 -6.60 -17.51
N SER A 756 1.55 -6.98 -17.65
CA SER A 756 2.55 -6.06 -18.17
C SER A 756 2.02 -5.49 -19.49
N PRO A 757 2.00 -4.15 -19.65
CA PRO A 757 1.56 -3.57 -20.90
C PRO A 757 2.59 -3.85 -22.00
N TRP A 758 3.81 -4.31 -21.66
CA TRP A 758 4.91 -4.45 -22.61
C TRP A 758 4.76 -5.59 -23.61
N PRO A 759 4.33 -6.81 -23.27
CA PRO A 759 4.02 -7.83 -24.28
C PRO A 759 2.88 -7.40 -25.20
N ALA A 760 1.84 -6.77 -24.66
CA ALA A 760 0.77 -6.19 -25.48
C ALA A 760 1.31 -5.06 -26.36
N MET A 761 2.14 -4.16 -25.83
CA MET A 761 2.81 -3.11 -26.59
C MET A 761 3.76 -3.69 -27.62
N ARG A 762 4.47 -4.78 -27.35
CA ARG A 762 5.40 -5.44 -28.27
C ARG A 762 4.65 -6.16 -29.37
N ALA A 763 3.64 -6.98 -29.05
CA ALA A 763 2.76 -7.58 -30.03
C ALA A 763 2.14 -6.49 -30.91
N ARG A 764 1.71 -5.37 -30.28
CA ARG A 764 1.24 -4.18 -30.98
C ARG A 764 2.34 -3.54 -31.83
N LEU A 765 3.57 -3.34 -31.36
CA LEU A 765 4.69 -2.75 -32.10
C LEU A 765 5.18 -3.67 -33.23
N GLU A 766 5.20 -4.98 -33.04
CA GLU A 766 5.52 -6.00 -34.05
C GLU A 766 4.42 -6.07 -35.11
N GLN A 767 3.15 -5.98 -34.71
CA GLN A 767 2.01 -5.83 -35.61
C GLN A 767 2.01 -4.47 -36.32
N SER A 768 2.46 -3.42 -35.64
CA SER A 768 2.62 -2.10 -36.22
C SER A 768 3.85 -2.05 -37.15
N ALA A 769 4.86 -2.89 -36.90
CA ALA A 769 6.01 -3.13 -37.78
C ALA A 769 5.61 -3.95 -39.01
N SER A 770 4.64 -4.87 -38.89
CA SER A 770 4.09 -5.60 -40.05
C SER A 770 3.06 -4.79 -40.83
N ALA A 771 2.51 -3.71 -40.25
CA ALA A 771 1.76 -2.65 -40.91
C ALA A 771 2.66 -1.45 -41.29
N THR A 772 3.97 -1.64 -41.42
CA THR A 772 4.86 -0.56 -41.86
C THR A 772 4.55 -0.17 -43.30
N PRO A 773 4.53 1.14 -43.61
CA PRO A 773 4.49 1.60 -44.98
C PRO A 773 5.63 0.96 -45.78
N SER A 774 5.41 0.70 -47.05
CA SER A 774 6.43 0.19 -47.96
C SER A 774 7.69 1.08 -47.94
N VAL A 775 8.87 0.54 -48.24
CA VAL A 775 10.14 1.31 -48.28
C VAL A 775 10.02 2.63 -49.09
N PRO A 776 9.29 2.69 -50.24
CA PRO A 776 9.02 3.94 -50.95
C PRO A 776 8.16 4.94 -50.17
N GLU A 777 7.17 4.48 -49.40
CA GLU A 777 6.35 5.33 -48.55
C GLU A 777 7.14 5.85 -47.34
N TRP A 778 8.02 5.01 -46.77
CA TRP A 778 8.96 5.42 -45.74
C TRP A 778 9.95 6.47 -46.24
N LEU A 779 10.50 6.30 -47.44
CA LEU A 779 11.39 7.28 -48.07
C LEU A 779 10.67 8.60 -48.37
N LYS A 780 9.45 8.54 -48.91
CA LYS A 780 8.63 9.75 -49.16
C LYS A 780 8.27 10.45 -47.86
N ALA A 781 7.79 9.71 -46.86
CA ALA A 781 7.45 10.28 -45.55
C ALA A 781 8.68 10.86 -44.85
N THR A 782 9.81 10.18 -44.88
CA THR A 782 11.07 10.66 -44.28
C THR A 782 11.64 11.85 -45.06
N ALA A 783 11.52 11.89 -46.38
CA ALA A 783 11.93 13.02 -47.20
C ALA A 783 11.04 14.26 -46.95
N VAL A 784 9.72 14.08 -46.83
CA VAL A 784 8.78 15.14 -46.49
C VAL A 784 9.03 15.64 -45.06
N VAL A 785 9.14 14.73 -44.09
CA VAL A 785 9.44 15.08 -42.68
C VAL A 785 10.80 15.76 -42.55
N GLY A 786 11.83 15.21 -43.18
CA GLY A 786 13.16 15.81 -43.23
C GLY A 786 13.13 17.19 -43.88
N GLY A 787 12.41 17.35 -44.99
CA GLY A 787 12.19 18.63 -45.66
C GLY A 787 11.48 19.66 -44.78
N VAL A 788 10.43 19.26 -44.05
CA VAL A 788 9.70 20.13 -43.12
C VAL A 788 10.58 20.55 -41.93
N VAL A 789 11.35 19.62 -41.35
CA VAL A 789 12.28 19.94 -40.26
C VAL A 789 13.38 20.89 -40.75
N VAL A 790 13.97 20.64 -41.92
CA VAL A 790 14.99 21.52 -42.53
C VAL A 790 14.41 22.90 -42.86
N ALA A 791 13.21 22.96 -43.45
CA ALA A 791 12.53 24.22 -43.73
C ALA A 791 12.23 25.00 -42.44
N SER A 792 11.79 24.32 -41.38
CA SER A 792 11.54 24.96 -40.08
C SER A 792 12.82 25.48 -39.41
N ALA A 793 13.99 24.90 -39.71
CA ALA A 793 15.26 25.39 -39.21
C ALA A 793 15.64 26.77 -39.77
N LEU A 794 15.06 27.18 -40.91
CA LEU A 794 15.18 28.55 -41.42
C LEU A 794 14.58 29.58 -40.46
N ALA A 795 13.58 29.18 -39.66
CA ALA A 795 12.97 30.02 -38.65
C ALA A 795 13.74 30.08 -37.32
N ASP A 796 14.72 29.19 -37.09
CA ASP A 796 15.42 29.08 -35.79
C ASP A 796 16.09 30.40 -35.39
N LYS A 797 16.92 30.98 -36.26
CA LYS A 797 17.64 32.25 -36.00
C LYS A 797 16.74 33.49 -35.94
N PRO A 798 15.79 33.73 -36.87
CA PRO A 798 14.93 34.92 -36.78
C PRO A 798 14.00 34.86 -35.57
N VAL A 799 13.47 33.68 -35.23
CA VAL A 799 12.59 33.53 -34.06
C VAL A 799 13.38 33.68 -32.76
N ASP A 800 14.56 33.04 -32.61
CA ASP A 800 15.36 33.23 -31.39
C ASP A 800 15.78 34.68 -31.19
N ARG A 801 16.20 35.40 -32.25
CA ARG A 801 16.50 36.84 -32.15
C ARG A 801 15.31 37.67 -31.68
N PHE A 802 14.12 37.35 -32.18
CA PHE A 802 12.89 38.01 -31.77
C PHE A 802 12.54 37.71 -30.30
N VAL A 803 12.69 36.46 -29.87
CA VAL A 803 12.41 36.01 -28.49
C VAL A 803 13.41 36.61 -27.51
N LYS A 804 14.72 36.59 -27.85
CA LYS A 804 15.79 37.19 -27.04
C LYS A 804 15.54 38.66 -26.75
N LYS A 805 14.99 39.42 -27.71
CA LYS A 805 14.62 40.83 -27.52
C LYS A 805 13.50 41.05 -26.47
N HIS A 806 12.71 40.03 -26.16
CA HIS A 806 11.53 40.12 -25.31
C HIS A 806 11.58 39.11 -24.14
N GLU A 807 12.74 38.54 -23.83
CA GLU A 807 12.88 37.44 -22.86
C GLU A 807 12.47 37.84 -21.43
N ASP A 808 12.57 39.13 -21.09
CA ASP A 808 12.13 39.68 -19.80
C ASP A 808 10.60 39.84 -19.67
N SER A 809 9.86 39.72 -20.78
CA SER A 809 8.40 39.85 -20.80
C SER A 809 7.74 38.82 -19.88
N LYS A 810 6.78 39.27 -19.05
CA LYS A 810 5.94 38.38 -18.24
C LYS A 810 5.19 37.36 -19.11
N VAL A 811 4.81 37.73 -20.34
CA VAL A 811 4.05 36.87 -21.25
C VAL A 811 4.88 35.65 -21.65
N TYR A 812 6.13 35.84 -22.09
CA TYR A 812 6.99 34.74 -22.53
C TYR A 812 7.43 33.85 -21.37
N ARG A 813 7.71 34.42 -20.20
CA ARG A 813 7.97 33.63 -18.99
C ARG A 813 6.77 32.79 -18.57
N ASN A 814 5.54 33.31 -18.66
CA ASN A 814 4.33 32.54 -18.35
C ASN A 814 4.05 31.48 -19.43
N TRP A 815 4.34 31.75 -20.70
CA TRP A 815 4.18 30.76 -21.76
C TRP A 815 5.22 29.63 -21.67
N ASP A 816 6.47 29.92 -21.26
CA ASP A 816 7.44 28.85 -20.95
C ASP A 816 6.97 27.97 -19.79
N LYS A 817 6.40 28.57 -18.74
CA LYS A 817 5.77 27.81 -17.64
C LYS A 817 4.63 26.92 -18.13
N LEU A 818 3.75 27.43 -18.99
CA LEU A 818 2.69 26.65 -19.62
C LEU A 818 3.28 25.49 -20.44
N GLY A 819 4.28 25.78 -21.29
CA GLY A 819 4.94 24.76 -22.11
C GLY A 819 5.66 23.69 -21.30
N LYS A 820 6.19 24.06 -20.12
CA LYS A 820 6.78 23.13 -19.16
C LYS A 820 5.71 22.26 -18.48
N ALA A 821 4.54 22.82 -18.17
CA ALA A 821 3.46 22.11 -17.50
C ALA A 821 2.63 21.21 -18.44
N MET A 822 2.50 21.59 -19.71
CA MET A 822 1.58 20.96 -20.68
C MET A 822 1.80 19.45 -20.83
N PRO A 823 3.02 18.92 -21.04
CA PRO A 823 3.24 17.47 -21.14
C PRO A 823 2.69 16.70 -19.94
N TYR A 824 2.87 17.23 -18.72
CA TYR A 824 2.34 16.61 -17.52
C TYR A 824 0.81 16.67 -17.47
N ALA A 825 0.21 17.78 -17.91
CA ALA A 825 -1.24 17.93 -17.96
C ALA A 825 -1.88 16.95 -18.95
N VAL A 826 -1.35 16.80 -20.17
CA VAL A 826 -1.90 15.88 -21.17
C VAL A 826 -1.64 14.41 -20.85
N VAL A 827 -0.50 14.08 -20.25
CA VAL A 827 -0.23 12.74 -19.72
C VAL A 827 -1.14 12.42 -18.54
N GLY A 828 -1.36 13.40 -17.65
CA GLY A 828 -2.33 13.29 -16.56
C GLY A 828 -3.75 13.07 -17.07
N GLY A 829 -4.16 13.80 -18.13
CA GLY A 829 -5.43 13.60 -18.81
C GLY A 829 -5.56 12.21 -19.45
N ALA A 830 -4.51 11.72 -20.11
CA ALA A 830 -4.47 10.37 -20.68
C ALA A 830 -4.55 9.27 -19.60
N ALA A 831 -3.84 9.46 -18.48
CA ALA A 831 -3.93 8.57 -17.32
C ALA A 831 -5.31 8.62 -16.68
N ALA A 832 -5.93 9.80 -16.58
CA ALA A 832 -7.30 9.94 -16.09
C ALA A 832 -8.32 9.27 -17.02
N ALA A 833 -8.18 9.40 -18.33
CA ALA A 833 -8.99 8.68 -19.31
C ALA A 833 -8.83 7.15 -19.18
N PHE A 834 -7.59 6.67 -19.02
CA PHE A 834 -7.28 5.26 -18.73
C PHE A 834 -7.91 4.77 -17.41
N ALA A 835 -7.99 5.63 -16.41
CA ALA A 835 -8.41 5.31 -15.05
C ALA A 835 -9.92 5.42 -14.81
N LEU A 836 -10.52 6.47 -15.37
CA LEU A 836 -11.87 6.96 -15.05
C LEU A 836 -12.84 6.80 -16.23
N GLY A 837 -12.33 6.52 -17.43
CA GLY A 837 -13.14 6.48 -18.64
C GLY A 837 -14.05 5.26 -18.75
N ASP A 838 -14.95 5.31 -19.72
CA ASP A 838 -15.62 4.11 -20.23
C ASP A 838 -14.61 3.23 -20.99
N GLU A 839 -15.01 2.03 -21.41
CA GLU A 839 -14.10 1.08 -22.08
C GLU A 839 -13.36 1.69 -23.28
N ARG A 840 -14.04 2.54 -24.05
CA ARG A 840 -13.47 3.26 -25.19
C ARG A 840 -12.41 4.29 -24.76
N MET A 841 -12.73 5.11 -23.76
CA MET A 841 -11.82 6.13 -23.24
C MET A 841 -10.65 5.51 -22.48
N GLN A 842 -10.87 4.38 -21.79
CA GLN A 842 -9.81 3.63 -21.14
C GLN A 842 -8.80 3.09 -22.16
N ASN A 843 -9.29 2.46 -23.23
CA ASN A 843 -8.44 1.96 -24.30
C ASN A 843 -7.65 3.10 -24.96
N THR A 844 -8.32 4.22 -25.25
CA THR A 844 -7.67 5.41 -25.84
C THR A 844 -6.62 6.02 -24.92
N GLY A 845 -6.89 6.09 -23.62
CA GLY A 845 -5.93 6.51 -22.60
C GLY A 845 -4.70 5.60 -22.55
N LEU A 846 -4.89 4.28 -22.65
CA LEU A 846 -3.78 3.33 -22.72
C LEU A 846 -2.93 3.53 -23.99
N ILE A 847 -3.56 3.69 -25.17
CA ILE A 847 -2.86 3.98 -26.43
C ILE A 847 -2.02 5.26 -26.30
N SER A 848 -2.62 6.30 -25.72
CA SER A 848 -1.97 7.58 -25.46
C SER A 848 -0.75 7.44 -24.57
N LEU A 849 -0.86 6.74 -23.44
CA LEU A 849 0.27 6.47 -22.54
C LEU A 849 1.38 5.66 -23.21
N GLN A 850 1.02 4.66 -24.03
CA GLN A 850 1.97 3.87 -24.82
C GLN A 850 2.71 4.75 -25.85
N SER A 851 1.97 5.63 -26.52
CA SER A 851 2.50 6.59 -27.50
C SER A 851 3.47 7.56 -26.86
N VAL A 852 3.15 8.06 -25.67
CA VAL A 852 4.02 8.93 -24.87
C VAL A 852 5.32 8.21 -24.52
N ALA A 853 5.26 6.96 -24.07
CA ALA A 853 6.45 6.19 -23.72
C ALA A 853 7.37 5.98 -24.93
N ALA A 854 6.82 5.56 -26.08
CA ALA A 854 7.56 5.37 -27.33
C ALA A 854 8.19 6.68 -27.83
N ALA A 855 7.40 7.76 -27.87
CA ALA A 855 7.87 9.07 -28.32
C ALA A 855 8.97 9.63 -27.40
N THR A 856 8.86 9.42 -26.08
CA THR A 856 9.88 9.82 -25.11
C THR A 856 11.18 9.06 -25.33
N GLY A 857 11.12 7.74 -25.50
CA GLY A 857 12.29 6.91 -25.76
C GLY A 857 13.06 7.36 -27.01
N LEU A 858 12.34 7.58 -28.12
CA LEU A 858 12.94 8.07 -29.37
C LEU A 858 13.49 9.50 -29.25
N ALA A 859 12.78 10.38 -28.54
CA ALA A 859 13.26 11.74 -28.30
C ALA A 859 14.55 11.75 -27.47
N VAL A 860 14.67 10.90 -26.45
CA VAL A 860 15.89 10.73 -25.66
C VAL A 860 17.02 10.16 -26.51
N ALA A 861 16.77 9.12 -27.30
CA ALA A 861 17.77 8.57 -28.21
C ALA A 861 18.28 9.63 -29.20
N GLY A 862 17.38 10.41 -29.80
CA GLY A 862 17.72 11.53 -30.66
C GLY A 862 18.59 12.57 -29.96
N LYS A 863 18.23 12.95 -28.73
CA LYS A 863 19.03 13.89 -27.92
C LYS A 863 20.47 13.45 -27.72
N TYR A 864 20.70 12.15 -27.48
CA TYR A 864 22.05 11.58 -27.37
C TYR A 864 22.79 11.54 -28.71
N ALA A 865 22.09 11.22 -29.80
CA ALA A 865 22.66 11.10 -31.13
C ALA A 865 23.10 12.45 -31.71
N PHE A 866 22.26 13.49 -31.60
CA PHE A 866 22.53 14.79 -32.20
C PHE A 866 23.30 15.72 -31.27
N GLY A 867 23.02 15.70 -29.97
CA GLY A 867 23.73 16.52 -28.98
C GLY A 867 23.65 18.03 -29.24
N ARG A 868 22.60 18.51 -29.92
CA ARG A 868 22.44 19.92 -30.32
C ARG A 868 22.34 20.84 -29.10
N ALA A 869 23.03 21.98 -29.13
CA ALA A 869 22.97 23.00 -28.08
C ALA A 869 21.62 23.74 -28.07
N ARG A 870 21.23 24.27 -26.91
CA ARG A 870 20.01 25.06 -26.75
C ARG A 870 20.22 26.53 -27.15
N PRO A 871 19.15 27.24 -27.55
CA PRO A 871 19.23 28.68 -27.82
C PRO A 871 19.75 29.50 -26.62
N GLU A 872 19.36 29.13 -25.40
CA GLU A 872 19.81 29.78 -24.15
C GLU A 872 21.32 29.67 -23.86
N GLU A 873 22.02 28.73 -24.51
CA GLU A 873 23.48 28.58 -24.36
C GLU A 873 24.24 29.59 -25.25
N ASP A 874 23.53 30.38 -26.07
CA ASP A 874 24.08 31.35 -27.02
C ASP A 874 25.16 30.74 -27.97
N LEU A 875 25.07 29.43 -28.18
CA LEU A 875 25.85 28.69 -29.18
C LEU A 875 25.12 28.70 -30.52
N GLY A 876 25.87 28.52 -31.62
CA GLY A 876 25.29 28.48 -32.96
C GLY A 876 24.23 27.38 -33.12
N THR A 877 23.31 27.57 -34.09
CA THR A 877 22.16 26.66 -34.30
C THR A 877 22.53 25.21 -34.60
N TRP A 878 23.78 24.92 -34.98
CA TRP A 878 24.27 23.56 -35.27
C TRP A 878 25.38 23.13 -34.31
N SER A 879 25.65 23.93 -33.28
CA SER A 879 26.64 23.63 -32.27
C SER A 879 26.19 22.44 -31.40
N ARG A 880 27.15 21.63 -30.99
CA ARG A 880 26.94 20.53 -30.04
C ARG A 880 27.26 21.00 -28.63
N VAL A 881 26.60 20.40 -27.64
CA VAL A 881 26.90 20.63 -26.23
C VAL A 881 28.36 20.23 -25.92
N GLY A 882 29.05 21.03 -25.09
CA GLY A 882 30.43 20.76 -24.67
C GLY A 882 30.57 19.48 -23.83
N SER A 883 31.80 18.97 -23.67
CA SER A 883 32.08 17.69 -22.95
C SER A 883 31.69 17.72 -21.46
N SER A 884 31.50 18.89 -20.87
CA SER A 884 31.08 19.10 -19.48
C SER A 884 29.56 19.07 -19.27
N ASN A 885 28.74 19.17 -20.33
CA ASN A 885 27.28 19.21 -20.23
C ASN A 885 26.66 17.83 -20.52
N SER A 886 25.65 17.45 -19.74
CA SER A 886 24.95 16.17 -19.96
C SER A 886 24.27 16.17 -21.33
N ARG A 887 24.63 15.21 -22.21
CA ARG A 887 23.99 15.05 -23.54
C ARG A 887 22.48 14.80 -23.48
N SER A 888 21.96 14.35 -22.34
CA SER A 888 20.51 14.26 -22.08
C SER A 888 19.80 15.61 -21.99
N ASN A 889 20.55 16.72 -21.81
CA ASN A 889 20.01 18.08 -21.75
C ASN A 889 19.98 18.79 -23.11
N SER A 890 20.39 18.13 -24.19
CA SER A 890 20.44 18.71 -25.54
C SER A 890 19.07 19.14 -26.07
N SER A 891 19.06 19.97 -27.11
CA SER A 891 17.87 20.64 -27.63
C SER A 891 17.05 19.74 -28.58
N PHE A 892 17.70 19.05 -29.52
CA PHE A 892 17.02 18.31 -30.60
C PHE A 892 16.87 16.79 -30.35
N PRO A 893 15.69 16.19 -30.60
CA PRO A 893 14.39 16.85 -30.79
C PRO A 893 13.78 17.28 -29.45
N SER A 894 12.73 18.10 -29.48
CA SER A 894 12.03 18.53 -28.26
C SER A 894 11.18 17.40 -27.68
N ALA A 895 11.55 16.93 -26.49
CA ALA A 895 10.76 15.92 -25.77
C ALA A 895 9.39 16.44 -25.31
N HIS A 896 9.27 17.74 -25.00
CA HIS A 896 7.99 18.33 -24.59
C HIS A 896 6.97 18.30 -25.74
N ALA A 897 7.42 18.64 -26.96
CA ALA A 897 6.58 18.55 -28.15
C ALA A 897 6.24 17.10 -28.49
N ALA A 898 7.22 16.19 -28.44
CA ALA A 898 7.00 14.77 -28.67
C ALA A 898 5.95 14.17 -27.74
N ILE A 899 6.06 14.42 -26.42
CA ILE A 899 5.09 13.95 -25.43
C ILE A 899 3.72 14.58 -25.67
N GLY A 900 3.67 15.90 -25.90
CA GLY A 900 2.42 16.63 -26.13
C GLY A 900 1.61 16.05 -27.28
N PHE A 901 2.24 15.95 -28.46
CA PHE A 901 1.61 15.40 -29.65
C PHE A 901 1.30 13.90 -29.51
N ALA A 902 2.18 13.11 -28.90
CA ALA A 902 1.92 11.69 -28.69
C ALA A 902 0.74 11.43 -27.75
N ALA A 903 0.58 12.26 -26.71
CA ALA A 903 -0.52 12.12 -25.76
C ALA A 903 -1.87 12.45 -26.42
N VAL A 904 -1.94 13.53 -27.19
CA VAL A 904 -3.22 13.99 -27.75
C VAL A 904 -3.65 13.26 -29.02
N THR A 905 -2.70 12.72 -29.80
CA THR A 905 -3.01 12.15 -31.13
C THR A 905 -4.05 11.01 -31.08
N PRO A 906 -3.98 10.04 -30.16
CA PRO A 906 -4.98 8.98 -30.09
C PRO A 906 -6.38 9.52 -29.78
N PHE A 907 -6.50 10.53 -28.91
CA PHE A 907 -7.79 11.18 -28.62
C PHE A 907 -8.30 11.99 -29.81
N ALA A 908 -7.40 12.73 -30.47
CA ALA A 908 -7.74 13.53 -31.66
C ALA A 908 -8.30 12.65 -32.78
N LYS A 909 -7.76 11.44 -32.96
CA LYS A 909 -8.26 10.49 -33.95
C LYS A 909 -9.48 9.70 -33.49
N GLU A 910 -9.50 9.25 -32.23
CA GLU A 910 -10.62 8.44 -31.71
C GLU A 910 -11.91 9.24 -31.62
N TYR A 911 -11.83 10.51 -31.21
CA TYR A 911 -12.99 11.37 -30.96
C TYR A 911 -13.19 12.46 -32.02
N ASP A 912 -12.49 12.38 -33.15
CA ASP A 912 -12.51 13.40 -34.22
C ASP A 912 -12.32 14.83 -33.68
N ALA A 913 -11.29 14.99 -32.85
CA ALA A 913 -10.99 16.20 -32.07
C ALA A 913 -9.67 16.86 -32.51
N PRO A 914 -9.56 17.40 -33.74
CA PRO A 914 -8.31 17.95 -34.28
C PRO A 914 -7.80 19.18 -33.51
N TRP A 915 -8.67 19.88 -32.77
CA TRP A 915 -8.30 21.02 -31.92
C TRP A 915 -7.27 20.66 -30.84
N LEU A 916 -7.16 19.38 -30.48
CA LEU A 916 -6.15 18.90 -29.53
C LEU A 916 -4.71 19.08 -30.07
N TYR A 917 -4.51 19.06 -31.39
CA TYR A 917 -3.21 19.38 -31.98
C TYR A 917 -2.81 20.84 -31.75
N SER A 918 -3.79 21.75 -31.73
CA SER A 918 -3.56 23.16 -31.38
C SER A 918 -3.10 23.31 -29.93
N VAL A 919 -3.66 22.53 -29.00
CA VAL A 919 -3.22 22.50 -27.60
C VAL A 919 -1.76 22.07 -27.50
N ALA A 920 -1.39 20.98 -28.19
CA ALA A 920 0.00 20.49 -28.22
C ALA A 920 0.96 21.49 -28.88
N ALA A 921 0.54 22.17 -29.95
CA ALA A 921 1.32 23.21 -30.63
C ALA A 921 1.55 24.43 -29.73
N VAL A 922 0.51 24.94 -29.06
CA VAL A 922 0.60 26.08 -28.14
C VAL A 922 1.53 25.78 -26.96
N GLY A 923 1.46 24.57 -26.40
CA GLY A 923 2.37 24.15 -25.35
C GLY A 923 3.82 24.04 -25.84
N SER A 924 4.02 23.55 -27.07
CA SER A 924 5.35 23.42 -27.69
C SER A 924 5.99 24.79 -27.97
N ALA A 925 5.20 25.75 -28.46
CA ALA A 925 5.64 27.13 -28.70
C ALA A 925 6.17 27.80 -27.43
N GLY A 926 5.58 27.50 -26.27
CA GLY A 926 6.07 27.98 -24.97
C GLY A 926 7.55 27.65 -24.72
N ARG A 927 8.03 26.49 -25.20
CA ARG A 927 9.44 26.08 -25.05
C ARG A 927 10.39 26.82 -25.99
N VAL A 928 9.89 27.29 -27.14
CA VAL A 928 10.62 28.19 -28.04
C VAL A 928 10.72 29.58 -27.41
N PHE A 929 9.62 30.10 -26.87
CA PHE A 929 9.60 31.40 -26.17
C PHE A 929 10.42 31.41 -24.88
N GLY A 930 10.60 30.25 -24.24
CA GLY A 930 11.54 30.08 -23.13
C GLY A 930 13.00 29.91 -23.54
N ARG A 931 13.33 30.01 -24.84
CA ARG A 931 14.66 29.77 -25.43
C ARG A 931 15.27 28.40 -25.07
N LYS A 932 14.41 27.40 -24.79
CA LYS A 932 14.82 26.03 -24.43
C LYS A 932 14.98 25.12 -25.64
N HIS A 933 14.27 25.44 -26.72
CA HIS A 933 14.24 24.68 -27.96
C HIS A 933 14.20 25.63 -29.16
N TRP A 934 14.89 25.26 -30.23
CA TRP A 934 14.73 25.87 -31.54
C TRP A 934 13.36 25.50 -32.14
N VAL A 935 12.89 26.27 -33.13
CA VAL A 935 11.60 25.99 -33.81
C VAL A 935 11.64 24.59 -34.41
N SER A 936 12.72 24.26 -35.11
CA SER A 936 12.93 22.94 -35.71
C SER A 936 12.98 21.80 -34.70
N ASP A 937 13.43 22.04 -33.46
CA ASP A 937 13.38 21.01 -32.41
C ASP A 937 11.94 20.66 -32.03
N THR A 938 11.07 21.67 -31.93
CA THR A 938 9.66 21.47 -31.58
C THR A 938 8.85 20.89 -32.72
N VAL A 939 9.16 21.25 -33.97
CA VAL A 939 8.56 20.64 -35.17
C VAL A 939 8.95 19.17 -35.28
N ALA A 940 10.25 18.86 -35.17
CA ALA A 940 10.72 17.46 -35.20
C ALA A 940 10.13 16.64 -34.05
N GLY A 941 10.08 17.20 -32.84
CA GLY A 941 9.43 16.58 -31.69
C GLY A 941 7.94 16.33 -31.93
N GLY A 942 7.21 17.33 -32.41
CA GLY A 942 5.77 17.22 -32.69
C GLY A 942 5.44 16.18 -33.76
N ILE A 943 6.22 16.13 -34.85
CA ILE A 943 6.08 15.12 -35.90
C ILE A 943 6.32 13.72 -35.33
N LEU A 944 7.38 13.54 -34.54
CA LEU A 944 7.69 12.27 -33.88
C LEU A 944 6.54 11.83 -32.97
N GLY A 945 5.99 12.74 -32.17
CA GLY A 945 4.84 12.47 -31.31
C GLY A 945 3.58 12.10 -32.09
N TYR A 946 3.25 12.87 -33.13
CA TYR A 946 2.12 12.61 -34.02
C TYR A 946 2.26 11.26 -34.74
N ALA A 947 3.46 10.95 -35.23
CA ALA A 947 3.74 9.69 -35.91
C ALA A 947 3.53 8.50 -34.97
N MET A 948 4.09 8.55 -33.75
CA MET A 948 3.92 7.48 -32.77
C MET A 948 2.46 7.31 -32.34
N GLY A 949 1.77 8.42 -32.04
CA GLY A 949 0.36 8.37 -31.67
C GLY A 949 -0.55 7.88 -32.79
N SER A 950 -0.28 8.29 -34.03
CA SER A 950 -1.03 7.85 -35.21
C SER A 950 -0.82 6.38 -35.49
N TRP A 951 0.44 5.94 -35.45
CA TRP A 951 0.83 4.57 -35.73
C TRP A 951 0.22 3.60 -34.73
N LEU A 952 0.36 3.88 -33.43
CA LEU A 952 -0.19 3.03 -32.37
C LEU A 952 -1.72 3.06 -32.31
N TRP A 953 -2.38 4.16 -32.72
CA TRP A 953 -3.84 4.19 -32.84
C TRP A 953 -4.35 3.36 -34.03
N HIS A 954 -3.73 3.47 -35.22
CA HIS A 954 -4.13 2.69 -36.41
C HIS A 954 -3.91 1.18 -36.21
N ALA A 955 -2.76 0.80 -35.66
CA ALA A 955 -2.40 -0.59 -35.44
C ALA A 955 -3.39 -1.36 -34.54
N GLN A 956 -4.21 -0.66 -33.76
CA GLN A 956 -5.24 -1.26 -32.91
C GLN A 956 -6.60 -1.41 -33.59
N ARG A 957 -6.84 -0.72 -34.70
CA ARG A 957 -8.13 -0.73 -35.41
C ARG A 957 -8.14 -1.67 -36.62
N ASP A 958 -6.98 -2.00 -37.19
CA ASP A 958 -6.83 -3.01 -38.25
C ASP A 958 -6.90 -4.46 -37.69
N GLN A 959 -7.90 -4.75 -36.86
CA GLN A 959 -8.23 -6.12 -36.42
C GLN A 959 -8.99 -6.90 -37.52
N SER A 960 -8.47 -6.93 -38.75
CA SER A 960 -9.09 -7.67 -39.86
C SER A 960 -8.32 -8.92 -40.30
N LYS A 961 -7.40 -9.47 -39.49
CA LYS A 961 -6.69 -10.70 -39.87
C LYS A 961 -6.88 -11.83 -38.88
N SER A 962 -7.44 -12.88 -39.45
CA SER A 962 -7.59 -14.21 -38.89
C SER A 962 -6.33 -14.71 -38.18
N GLY A 963 -6.49 -15.19 -36.95
CA GLY A 963 -5.40 -15.75 -36.14
C GLY A 963 -5.33 -17.26 -36.27
N LEU A 964 -4.11 -17.78 -36.46
CA LEU A 964 -3.79 -19.20 -36.31
C LEU A 964 -3.46 -19.47 -34.83
N SER A 965 -4.34 -20.15 -34.11
CA SER A 965 -4.09 -20.63 -32.75
C SER A 965 -3.60 -22.07 -32.83
N ILE A 966 -2.41 -22.34 -32.31
CA ILE A 966 -1.89 -23.71 -32.18
C ILE A 966 -1.95 -24.08 -30.70
N ASN A 967 -2.87 -24.96 -30.32
CA ASN A 967 -3.00 -25.45 -28.95
C ASN A 967 -2.49 -26.90 -28.87
N PRO A 968 -1.31 -27.13 -28.28
CA PRO A 968 -0.81 -28.47 -28.05
C PRO A 968 -1.52 -29.11 -26.85
N GLY A 969 -2.12 -30.27 -27.07
CA GLY A 969 -2.63 -31.19 -26.06
C GLY A 969 -1.70 -32.38 -25.83
N PRO A 970 -1.95 -33.21 -24.80
CA PRO A 970 -1.05 -34.31 -24.42
C PRO A 970 -0.81 -35.38 -25.51
N LYS A 971 -1.65 -35.42 -26.56
CA LYS A 971 -1.55 -36.38 -27.68
C LYS A 971 -1.89 -35.78 -29.06
N GLU A 972 -2.13 -34.47 -29.16
CA GLU A 972 -2.46 -33.83 -30.44
C GLU A 972 -2.06 -32.35 -30.46
N ILE A 973 -1.86 -31.80 -31.66
CA ILE A 973 -1.67 -30.37 -31.88
C ILE A 973 -2.92 -29.87 -32.61
N SER A 974 -3.78 -29.14 -31.91
CA SER A 974 -4.94 -28.51 -32.55
C SER A 974 -4.54 -27.18 -33.17
N VAL A 975 -4.90 -26.97 -34.43
CA VAL A 975 -4.63 -25.73 -35.15
C VAL A 975 -5.98 -25.11 -35.50
N THR A 976 -6.36 -24.04 -34.79
CA THR A 976 -7.62 -23.34 -34.97
C THR A 976 -7.38 -22.06 -35.75
N TRP A 977 -7.91 -21.99 -36.97
CA TRP A 977 -7.94 -20.76 -37.75
C TRP A 977 -9.24 -20.02 -37.45
N GLN A 978 -9.16 -18.90 -36.74
CA GLN A 978 -10.32 -18.05 -36.49
C GLN A 978 -10.39 -16.96 -37.56
N GLY A 979 -11.33 -17.08 -38.48
CA GLY A 979 -11.73 -16.00 -39.39
C GLY A 979 -13.14 -15.51 -39.04
N LYS A 980 -13.36 -14.21 -39.00
CA LYS A 980 -14.70 -13.61 -39.02
C LYS A 980 -14.78 -12.58 -40.16
N TYR A 981 -15.84 -12.73 -40.95
CA TYR A 981 -16.33 -11.78 -41.94
C TYR A 981 -17.00 -10.60 -41.26
#